data_AF-K1LEB0-F1
#
_entry.id   AF-K1LEB0-F1
#
_cell.length_a   1.000
_cell.length_b   1.000
_cell.length_c   1.000
_cell.angle_alpha   90.00
_cell.angle_beta   90.00
_cell.angle_gamma   90.00
#
_symmetry.space_group_name_H-M   'P 1'
#
loop_
_entity.id
_entity.type
_entity.pdbx_description
1 polymer ?
#
loop_
_entity_poly.entity_id
_entity_poly.type
_entity_poly.pdbx_seq_one_letter_code
_entity_poly.pdbx_strand_id
1 'polypeptide(L)'
;MRKIAPLIFCFFFPFLVVAQEKFQGEYTFNGLKGEAIFEFVRGEGNAIIRQGEFKFSRREKDREDRTRINKTMVEGFYDADKKTGLWDYLDEIHLIDLNDVNNFRLDYTINSQQIKLKANYLEGIPHGKWVFEENIYSEGKLSPKSEADEIQFSEGQIDGFFQYKSFVDNRTLFIRGEVSDGGFMNGEWTFVYKVDGVLISEVRNYEKGFLIGLVKRDLLSDEILEERVFFEVINKLNQINNKENKGYRVSNDKFGILFNDAFLSSDPEFISQTSGNAFISEFLNNVLRYDESYVNEEGNLIQFPIHTRRFVYELSRSQQRIIEELPEEYDRQIRVVRDYSNRNSLRINRQRSDSLAFANAYFEFKAEKLKEFDELMDLIKSKRIQFFDVNEMFQRGIPFIREKERIEYTFEDEVKVMEVAYDLSKFETDFYVGLSDYFRQMGVTIRSVKGYVDESLSQIERDDDLRSIENRVQSQKIVLDELYLQFETLNEDQKQIISSVHTNILVNAFENMLQEYARLNLFTDKKQKARVMEDLLEEMSNNYTDLIAIPEFKVTLDVLYQEEVFNPFTFSRYDQRAKPRLYEAGEKLFDHYISSIINEQDYSEIRVLINKVKDLMIRMEELRFADTRRLENRINRRLDVKKIESLLDL
;
A
#
# COMPACT_ATOMS: atom_id res chain seq x y z
N MET A 1 84.58 -6.73 -59.36
CA MET A 1 84.24 -5.97 -58.15
C MET A 1 83.08 -5.05 -58.50
N ARG A 2 81.97 -4.88 -57.77
CA ARG A 2 81.33 -5.57 -56.64
C ARG A 2 79.84 -5.19 -56.83
N LYS A 3 78.96 -6.17 -57.08
CA LYS A 3 77.51 -5.96 -57.22
C LYS A 3 76.89 -5.86 -55.83
N ILE A 4 76.11 -4.81 -55.58
CA ILE A 4 75.30 -4.66 -54.36
C ILE A 4 73.89 -5.12 -54.71
N ALA A 5 73.44 -6.19 -54.04
CA ALA A 5 72.09 -6.72 -54.13
C ALA A 5 71.19 -6.05 -53.06
N PRO A 6 69.89 -5.81 -53.33
CA PRO A 6 68.96 -5.33 -52.32
C PRO A 6 68.45 -6.51 -51.48
N LEU A 7 68.58 -6.38 -50.16
CA LEU A 7 68.07 -7.33 -49.17
C LEU A 7 66.59 -7.01 -48.93
N ILE A 8 65.69 -7.85 -49.45
CA ILE A 8 64.25 -7.81 -49.14
C ILE A 8 64.06 -8.49 -47.78
N PHE A 9 63.65 -7.72 -46.78
CA PHE A 9 63.37 -8.21 -45.43
C PHE A 9 61.88 -8.59 -45.35
N CYS A 10 61.56 -9.86 -45.57
CA CYS A 10 60.23 -10.42 -45.30
C CYS A 10 60.08 -10.63 -43.78
N PHE A 11 59.34 -9.76 -43.10
CA PHE A 11 58.84 -10.02 -41.75
C PHE A 11 57.75 -11.10 -41.83
N PHE A 12 58.11 -12.35 -41.51
CA PHE A 12 57.15 -13.38 -41.13
C PHE A 12 56.69 -13.08 -39.70
N PHE A 13 55.51 -12.50 -39.54
CA PHE A 13 54.80 -12.55 -38.26
C PHE A 13 54.33 -14.00 -38.05
N PRO A 14 54.72 -14.68 -36.96
CA PRO A 14 54.11 -15.96 -36.62
C PRO A 14 52.66 -15.70 -36.22
N PHE A 15 51.71 -16.20 -37.01
CA PHE A 15 50.33 -16.36 -36.54
C PHE A 15 50.40 -17.30 -35.34
N LEU A 16 50.19 -16.75 -34.15
CA LEU A 16 49.90 -17.54 -32.95
C LEU A 16 48.57 -18.24 -33.20
N VAL A 17 48.63 -19.49 -33.62
CA VAL A 17 47.46 -20.39 -33.62
C VAL A 17 47.13 -20.63 -32.15
N VAL A 18 46.12 -19.92 -31.65
CA VAL A 18 45.54 -20.21 -30.32
C VAL A 18 44.92 -21.60 -30.44
N ALA A 19 45.43 -22.55 -29.66
CA ALA A 19 44.92 -23.91 -29.67
C ALA A 19 43.45 -23.90 -29.23
N GLN A 20 42.55 -24.36 -30.10
CA GLN A 20 41.15 -24.59 -29.76
C GLN A 20 41.06 -25.85 -28.88
N GLU A 21 40.44 -25.71 -27.72
CA GLU A 21 40.08 -26.83 -26.84
C GLU A 21 38.63 -27.26 -27.11
N LYS A 22 38.31 -28.51 -26.79
CA LYS A 22 36.97 -29.06 -27.00
C LYS A 22 36.34 -29.45 -25.67
N PHE A 23 35.12 -28.99 -25.43
CA PHE A 23 34.27 -29.42 -24.33
C PHE A 23 33.28 -30.48 -24.81
N GLN A 24 33.03 -31.48 -23.96
CA GLN A 24 31.95 -32.45 -24.13
C GLN A 24 31.43 -32.85 -22.75
N GLY A 25 30.15 -32.64 -22.48
CA GLY A 25 29.54 -33.01 -21.21
C GLY A 25 28.22 -32.30 -20.95
N GLU A 26 27.77 -32.36 -19.69
CA GLU A 26 26.55 -31.68 -19.24
C GLU A 26 26.65 -30.17 -19.45
N TYR A 27 25.57 -29.59 -19.98
CA TYR A 27 25.47 -28.17 -20.31
C TYR A 27 24.03 -27.67 -20.17
N THR A 28 23.88 -26.38 -19.93
CA THR A 28 22.58 -25.70 -19.91
C THR A 28 22.52 -24.71 -21.06
N PHE A 29 21.64 -24.95 -22.03
CA PHE A 29 21.41 -24.07 -23.18
C PHE A 29 20.01 -23.45 -23.08
N ASN A 30 19.92 -22.12 -22.98
CA ASN A 30 18.67 -21.38 -22.79
C ASN A 30 17.77 -22.00 -21.70
N GLY A 31 18.34 -22.27 -20.52
CA GLY A 31 17.64 -22.93 -19.39
C GLY A 31 17.42 -24.44 -19.53
N LEU A 32 17.69 -25.04 -20.69
CA LEU A 32 17.50 -26.46 -20.95
C LEU A 32 18.76 -27.26 -20.60
N LYS A 33 18.63 -28.24 -19.71
CA LYS A 33 19.74 -29.15 -19.35
C LYS A 33 19.87 -30.26 -20.38
N GLY A 34 21.09 -30.51 -20.84
CA GLY A 34 21.40 -31.55 -21.81
C GLY A 34 22.91 -31.78 -21.90
N GLU A 35 23.35 -32.34 -23.02
CA GLU A 35 24.76 -32.54 -23.34
C GLU A 35 25.15 -31.58 -24.47
N ALA A 36 26.27 -30.88 -24.30
CA ALA A 36 26.85 -30.04 -25.35
C ALA A 36 28.24 -30.53 -25.78
N ILE A 37 28.55 -30.27 -27.04
CA ILE A 37 29.87 -30.42 -27.64
C ILE A 37 30.21 -29.07 -28.28
N PHE A 38 31.30 -28.43 -27.85
CA PHE A 38 31.72 -27.17 -28.46
C PHE A 38 33.22 -26.93 -28.37
N GLU A 39 33.71 -26.09 -29.27
CA GLU A 39 35.09 -25.62 -29.31
C GLU A 39 35.21 -24.27 -28.57
N PHE A 40 36.33 -24.07 -27.87
CA PHE A 40 36.58 -22.85 -27.11
C PHE A 40 38.07 -22.47 -27.07
N VAL A 41 38.31 -21.21 -26.76
CA VAL A 41 39.64 -20.66 -26.44
C VAL A 41 39.63 -20.10 -25.02
N ARG A 42 40.76 -20.17 -24.32
CA ARG A 42 40.90 -19.58 -22.99
C ARG A 42 41.22 -18.09 -23.12
N GLY A 43 40.34 -17.24 -22.61
CA GLY A 43 40.55 -15.80 -22.47
C GLY A 43 41.35 -15.44 -21.22
N GLU A 44 41.45 -14.14 -20.94
CA GLU A 44 42.04 -13.63 -19.71
C GLU A 44 41.31 -14.19 -18.47
N GLY A 45 42.06 -14.55 -17.43
CA GLY A 45 41.48 -15.07 -16.18
C GLY A 45 40.85 -16.47 -16.27
N ASN A 46 41.22 -17.29 -17.26
CA ASN A 46 40.61 -18.60 -17.57
C ASN A 46 39.14 -18.51 -18.04
N ALA A 47 38.69 -17.37 -18.55
CA ALA A 47 37.39 -17.27 -19.20
C ALA A 47 37.31 -18.27 -20.37
N ILE A 48 36.22 -19.03 -20.46
CA ILE A 48 35.96 -19.92 -21.59
C ILE A 48 35.23 -19.11 -22.65
N ILE A 49 35.87 -18.90 -23.79
CA ILE A 49 35.29 -18.18 -24.94
C ILE A 49 34.96 -19.20 -26.03
N ARG A 50 33.68 -19.41 -26.34
CA ARG A 50 33.26 -20.34 -27.40
C ARG A 50 33.74 -19.85 -28.76
N GLN A 51 34.40 -20.74 -29.49
CA GLN A 51 35.05 -20.43 -30.77
C GLN A 51 35.08 -21.70 -31.62
N GLY A 52 34.12 -21.86 -32.53
CA GLY A 52 34.00 -23.02 -33.39
C GLY A 52 32.60 -23.63 -33.41
N GLU A 53 32.52 -24.89 -33.82
CA GLU A 53 31.25 -25.63 -33.89
C GLU A 53 30.62 -25.79 -32.49
N PHE A 54 29.30 -25.70 -32.44
CA PHE A 54 28.49 -25.96 -31.25
C PHE A 54 27.39 -26.95 -31.57
N LYS A 55 27.22 -27.94 -30.70
CA LYS A 55 26.11 -28.89 -30.73
C LYS A 55 25.56 -29.07 -29.34
N PHE A 56 24.24 -29.05 -29.22
CA PHE A 56 23.54 -29.36 -27.98
C PHE A 56 22.45 -30.40 -28.26
N SER A 57 22.32 -31.35 -27.35
CA SER A 57 21.28 -32.36 -27.39
C SER A 57 20.67 -32.57 -26.02
N ARG A 58 19.34 -32.53 -25.97
CA ARG A 58 18.54 -32.87 -24.79
C ARG A 58 17.62 -34.02 -25.14
N ARG A 59 17.55 -35.00 -24.24
CA ARG A 59 16.53 -36.04 -24.25
C ARG A 59 16.04 -36.23 -22.81
N GLU A 60 14.84 -35.76 -22.55
CA GLU A 60 14.26 -35.73 -21.21
C GLU A 60 12.92 -36.46 -21.22
N LYS A 61 12.71 -37.33 -20.23
CA LYS A 61 11.37 -37.88 -19.95
C LYS A 61 10.79 -37.08 -18.79
N ASP A 62 9.55 -36.65 -18.93
CA ASP A 62 8.86 -35.94 -17.86
C ASP A 62 8.79 -36.86 -16.62
N ARG A 63 9.07 -36.27 -15.45
CA ARG A 63 9.22 -37.00 -14.18
C ARG A 63 7.87 -37.45 -13.63
N GLU A 64 6.83 -36.66 -13.89
CA GLU A 64 5.45 -36.90 -13.44
C GLU A 64 4.69 -37.69 -14.49
N ASP A 65 4.91 -37.38 -15.77
CA ASP A 65 4.29 -38.07 -16.90
C ASP A 65 5.32 -38.79 -17.79
N ARG A 66 5.59 -40.05 -17.49
CA ARG A 66 6.56 -40.85 -18.25
C ARG A 66 6.17 -41.11 -19.71
N THR A 67 4.96 -40.73 -20.12
CA THR A 67 4.51 -40.80 -21.52
C THR A 67 4.93 -39.58 -22.34
N ARG A 68 5.39 -38.51 -21.68
CA ARG A 68 5.90 -37.30 -22.32
C ARG A 68 7.43 -37.33 -22.44
N ILE A 69 7.91 -37.16 -23.66
CA ILE A 69 9.33 -37.16 -24.00
C ILE A 69 9.67 -35.86 -24.74
N ASN A 70 10.57 -35.07 -24.17
CA ASN A 70 11.10 -33.87 -24.79
C ASN A 70 12.45 -34.18 -25.45
N LYS A 71 12.63 -33.73 -26.68
CA LYS A 71 13.87 -33.86 -27.43
C LYS A 71 14.23 -32.53 -28.06
N THR A 72 15.43 -32.04 -27.80
CA THR A 72 15.92 -30.78 -28.37
C THR A 72 17.29 -31.01 -28.98
N MET A 73 17.52 -30.53 -30.19
CA MET A 73 18.79 -30.56 -30.89
C MET A 73 19.09 -29.16 -31.41
N VAL A 74 20.30 -28.68 -31.17
CA VAL A 74 20.76 -27.37 -31.64
C VAL A 74 22.15 -27.56 -32.24
N GLU A 75 22.37 -27.07 -33.45
CA GLU A 75 23.67 -27.07 -34.11
C GLU A 75 23.97 -25.68 -34.67
N GLY A 76 25.21 -25.23 -34.58
CA GLY A 76 25.62 -23.93 -35.09
C GLY A 76 27.10 -23.64 -34.87
N PHE A 77 27.47 -22.36 -34.98
CA PHE A 77 28.85 -21.92 -34.85
C PHE A 77 28.96 -20.66 -33.98
N TYR A 78 29.96 -20.63 -33.10
CA TYR A 78 30.34 -19.46 -32.32
C TYR A 78 31.64 -18.84 -32.86
N ASP A 79 31.68 -17.52 -32.90
CA ASP A 79 32.90 -16.74 -33.09
C ASP A 79 33.01 -15.73 -31.95
N ALA A 80 34.05 -15.86 -31.13
CA ALA A 80 34.26 -15.07 -29.91
C ALA A 80 33.00 -14.95 -29.03
N ASP A 81 32.42 -16.10 -28.64
CA ASP A 81 31.17 -16.24 -27.86
C ASP A 81 29.88 -15.72 -28.52
N LYS A 82 29.95 -15.26 -29.77
CA LYS A 82 28.79 -14.75 -30.51
C LYS A 82 28.32 -15.77 -31.53
N LYS A 83 27.00 -15.99 -31.63
CA LYS A 83 26.42 -16.84 -32.67
C LYS A 83 26.77 -16.25 -34.05
N THR A 84 27.25 -17.07 -34.97
CA THR A 84 27.52 -16.64 -36.35
C THR A 84 27.18 -17.74 -37.33
N GLY A 85 26.83 -17.36 -38.56
CA GLY A 85 26.42 -18.28 -39.62
C GLY A 85 25.08 -18.96 -39.33
N LEU A 86 24.88 -20.12 -39.96
CA LEU A 86 23.64 -20.89 -39.86
C LEU A 86 23.56 -21.65 -38.53
N TRP A 87 22.39 -21.57 -37.91
CA TRP A 87 21.99 -22.30 -36.72
C TRP A 87 20.72 -23.08 -37.01
N ASP A 88 20.76 -24.38 -36.74
CA ASP A 88 19.64 -25.30 -36.90
C ASP A 88 19.12 -25.70 -35.52
N TYR A 89 17.84 -25.47 -35.28
CA TYR A 89 17.14 -25.86 -34.06
C TYR A 89 16.04 -26.86 -34.39
N LEU A 90 15.98 -27.94 -33.64
CA LEU A 90 14.91 -28.94 -33.69
C LEU A 90 14.43 -29.20 -32.27
N ASP A 91 13.14 -29.07 -32.03
CA ASP A 91 12.52 -29.32 -30.74
C ASP A 91 11.27 -30.15 -30.93
N GLU A 92 11.16 -31.23 -30.18
CA GLU A 92 10.13 -32.24 -30.33
C GLU A 92 9.56 -32.60 -28.96
N ILE A 93 8.24 -32.59 -28.86
CA ILE A 93 7.51 -33.08 -27.70
C ILE A 93 6.69 -34.27 -28.18
N HIS A 94 6.96 -35.45 -27.62
CA HIS A 94 6.22 -36.67 -27.93
C HIS A 94 5.35 -37.04 -26.73
N LEU A 95 4.07 -37.29 -26.99
CA LEU A 95 3.09 -37.83 -26.05
C LEU A 95 2.72 -39.24 -26.54
N ILE A 96 2.82 -40.22 -25.64
CA ILE A 96 2.60 -41.63 -25.95
C ILE A 96 1.35 -42.13 -25.22
N ASP A 97 0.25 -42.25 -25.95
CA ASP A 97 -0.99 -42.80 -25.41
C ASP A 97 -0.96 -44.33 -25.55
N LEU A 98 -0.95 -45.03 -24.42
CA LEU A 98 -0.95 -46.49 -24.40
C LEU A 98 -2.39 -47.00 -24.55
N ASN A 99 -2.69 -47.63 -25.68
CA ASN A 99 -4.02 -48.12 -26.01
C ASN A 99 -4.28 -49.51 -25.37
N ASP A 100 -3.36 -50.45 -25.56
CA ASP A 100 -3.49 -51.84 -25.10
C ASP A 100 -2.12 -52.56 -25.07
N VAL A 101 -2.08 -53.77 -24.50
CA VAL A 101 -0.92 -54.67 -24.54
C VAL A 101 -1.34 -56.02 -25.12
N ASN A 102 -0.99 -56.25 -26.39
CA ASN A 102 -1.36 -57.46 -27.13
C ASN A 102 -0.13 -58.33 -27.44
N ASN A 103 -0.13 -59.58 -26.95
CA ASN A 103 0.98 -60.54 -27.14
C ASN A 103 2.36 -59.99 -26.77
N PHE A 104 2.46 -59.33 -25.61
CA PHE A 104 3.68 -58.65 -25.16
C PHE A 104 4.19 -57.54 -26.10
N ARG A 105 3.33 -56.99 -26.97
CA ARG A 105 3.58 -55.78 -27.76
C ARG A 105 2.68 -54.66 -27.24
N LEU A 106 3.27 -53.47 -27.12
CA LEU A 106 2.53 -52.27 -26.77
C LEU A 106 1.78 -51.78 -28.02
N ASP A 107 0.46 -51.64 -27.91
CA ASP A 107 -0.33 -50.84 -28.83
C ASP A 107 -0.37 -49.42 -28.26
N TYR A 108 0.17 -48.47 -29.01
CA TYR A 108 0.28 -47.09 -28.57
C TYR A 108 0.10 -46.13 -29.74
N THR A 109 -0.44 -44.96 -29.44
CA THR A 109 -0.52 -43.83 -30.36
C THR A 109 0.55 -42.83 -29.95
N ILE A 110 1.28 -42.28 -30.94
CA ILE A 110 2.19 -41.17 -30.70
C ILE A 110 1.52 -39.90 -31.22
N ASN A 111 1.37 -38.93 -30.35
CA ASN A 111 1.07 -37.55 -30.71
C ASN A 111 2.36 -36.74 -30.53
N SER A 112 2.77 -35.96 -31.52
CA SER A 112 3.99 -35.14 -31.38
C SER A 112 3.81 -33.73 -31.88
N GLN A 113 4.52 -32.80 -31.25
CA GLN A 113 4.74 -31.46 -31.76
C GLN A 113 6.21 -31.34 -32.14
N GLN A 114 6.49 -30.76 -33.30
CA GLN A 114 7.85 -30.57 -33.81
C GLN A 114 8.01 -29.13 -34.25
N ILE A 115 9.04 -28.46 -33.76
CA ILE A 115 9.46 -27.13 -34.20
C ILE A 115 10.83 -27.25 -34.85
N LYS A 116 10.97 -26.67 -36.03
CA LYS A 116 12.24 -26.48 -36.73
C LYS A 116 12.45 -25.00 -36.95
N LEU A 117 13.64 -24.52 -36.62
CA LEU A 117 14.07 -23.18 -36.95
C LEU A 117 15.44 -23.25 -37.59
N LYS A 118 15.57 -22.62 -38.76
CA LYS A 118 16.85 -22.31 -39.37
C LYS A 118 17.06 -20.82 -39.25
N ALA A 119 18.02 -20.42 -38.44
CA ALA A 119 18.31 -19.03 -38.17
C ALA A 119 19.75 -18.72 -38.56
N ASN A 120 19.97 -17.54 -39.10
CA ASN A 120 21.29 -17.10 -39.50
C ASN A 120 21.68 -15.88 -38.66
N TYR A 121 22.95 -15.81 -38.29
CA TYR A 121 23.46 -14.83 -37.34
C TYR A 121 24.73 -14.18 -37.86
N LEU A 122 24.91 -12.91 -37.49
CA LEU A 122 26.14 -12.17 -37.70
C LEU A 122 26.50 -11.48 -36.38
N GLU A 123 27.67 -11.82 -35.83
CA GLU A 123 28.15 -11.27 -34.55
C GLU A 123 27.14 -11.36 -33.39
N GLY A 124 26.38 -12.46 -33.32
CA GLY A 124 25.42 -12.73 -32.26
C GLY A 124 24.04 -12.10 -32.50
N ILE A 125 23.85 -11.40 -33.61
CA ILE A 125 22.61 -10.70 -33.95
C ILE A 125 21.92 -11.44 -35.10
N PRO A 126 20.57 -11.59 -35.08
CA PRO A 126 19.82 -12.11 -36.22
C PRO A 126 20.17 -11.40 -37.53
N HIS A 127 20.57 -12.18 -38.54
CA HIS A 127 20.97 -11.66 -39.84
C HIS A 127 20.75 -12.67 -40.95
N GLY A 128 20.29 -12.24 -42.12
CA GLY A 128 20.02 -13.14 -43.24
C GLY A 128 18.66 -13.82 -43.15
N LYS A 129 18.47 -14.87 -43.94
CA LYS A 129 17.20 -15.59 -44.04
C LYS A 129 16.98 -16.53 -42.87
N TRP A 130 15.79 -16.46 -42.28
CA TRP A 130 15.28 -17.38 -41.27
C TRP A 130 14.09 -18.17 -41.83
N VAL A 131 13.98 -19.44 -41.44
CA VAL A 131 12.87 -20.32 -41.83
C VAL A 131 12.35 -21.02 -40.59
N PHE A 132 11.05 -20.93 -40.36
CA PHE A 132 10.38 -21.52 -39.20
C PHE A 132 9.28 -22.49 -39.66
N GLU A 133 9.26 -23.68 -39.10
CA GLU A 133 8.23 -24.69 -39.32
C GLU A 133 7.79 -25.29 -37.98
N GLU A 134 6.50 -25.38 -37.76
CA GLU A 134 5.88 -26.13 -36.68
C GLU A 134 4.95 -27.18 -37.26
N ASN A 135 5.06 -28.42 -36.79
CA ASN A 135 4.30 -29.56 -37.27
C ASN A 135 3.65 -30.30 -36.09
N ILE A 136 2.49 -30.90 -36.35
CA ILE A 136 1.85 -31.89 -35.47
C ILE A 136 1.91 -33.25 -36.15
N TYR A 137 2.31 -34.26 -35.40
CA TYR A 137 2.14 -35.65 -35.77
C TYR A 137 0.98 -36.24 -34.97
N SER A 138 -0.07 -36.68 -35.64
CA SER A 138 -1.21 -37.38 -35.03
C SER A 138 -1.78 -38.37 -36.04
N GLU A 139 -2.40 -39.45 -35.56
CA GLU A 139 -3.03 -40.48 -36.41
C GLU A 139 -2.09 -41.04 -37.51
N GLY A 140 -0.79 -41.11 -37.22
CA GLY A 140 0.19 -41.62 -38.17
C GLY A 140 0.65 -40.62 -39.24
N LYS A 141 0.16 -39.38 -39.25
CA LYS A 141 0.44 -38.36 -40.27
C LYS A 141 1.07 -37.10 -39.64
N LEU A 142 2.17 -36.65 -40.26
CA LEU A 142 2.73 -35.33 -40.00
C LEU A 142 1.95 -34.28 -40.80
N SER A 143 1.41 -33.27 -40.11
CA SER A 143 0.67 -32.17 -40.70
C SER A 143 1.29 -30.83 -40.26
N PRO A 144 1.39 -29.84 -41.16
CA PRO A 144 1.88 -28.53 -40.78
C PRO A 144 0.90 -27.87 -39.81
N LYS A 145 1.44 -27.26 -38.76
CA LYS A 145 0.69 -26.48 -37.77
C LYS A 145 0.93 -24.99 -37.99
N SER A 146 2.17 -24.57 -38.22
CA SER A 146 2.48 -23.19 -38.58
C SER A 146 3.80 -23.10 -39.36
N GLU A 147 3.97 -22.04 -40.15
CA GLU A 147 5.16 -21.83 -40.99
C GLU A 147 5.42 -20.33 -41.20
N ALA A 148 6.70 -19.96 -41.29
CA ALA A 148 7.13 -18.69 -41.84
C ALA A 148 8.32 -18.92 -42.77
N ASP A 149 8.07 -18.64 -44.06
CA ASP A 149 9.05 -18.84 -45.11
C ASP A 149 9.87 -17.56 -45.31
N GLU A 150 11.20 -17.70 -45.25
CA GLU A 150 12.17 -16.67 -45.64
C GLU A 150 12.02 -15.30 -44.92
N ILE A 151 11.90 -15.30 -43.59
CA ILE A 151 11.98 -14.05 -42.82
C ILE A 151 13.39 -13.49 -42.99
N GLN A 152 13.51 -12.34 -43.64
CA GLN A 152 14.80 -11.70 -43.85
C GLN A 152 15.13 -10.79 -42.67
N PHE A 153 16.30 -11.01 -42.06
CA PHE A 153 16.83 -10.15 -41.00
C PHE A 153 18.00 -9.29 -41.49
N SER A 154 18.08 -8.07 -41.01
CA SER A 154 19.22 -7.16 -41.15
C SER A 154 19.43 -6.41 -39.82
N GLU A 155 20.62 -6.50 -39.25
CA GLU A 155 20.97 -5.87 -37.96
C GLU A 155 19.94 -6.14 -36.83
N GLY A 156 19.44 -7.38 -36.75
CA GLY A 156 18.46 -7.79 -35.74
C GLY A 156 17.03 -7.33 -36.01
N GLN A 157 16.75 -6.72 -37.15
CA GLN A 157 15.41 -6.28 -37.56
C GLN A 157 14.91 -7.10 -38.72
N ILE A 158 13.60 -7.29 -38.81
CA ILE A 158 12.98 -7.86 -40.02
C ILE A 158 13.03 -6.79 -41.12
N ASP A 159 13.39 -7.21 -42.32
CA ASP A 159 13.50 -6.35 -43.50
C ASP A 159 12.72 -6.93 -44.68
N GLY A 160 12.03 -6.08 -45.43
CA GLY A 160 11.24 -6.46 -46.59
C GLY A 160 9.93 -7.20 -46.27
N PHE A 161 9.60 -8.19 -47.09
CA PHE A 161 8.33 -8.90 -47.01
C PHE A 161 8.28 -9.84 -45.79
N PHE A 162 7.16 -9.79 -45.08
CA PHE A 162 6.91 -10.59 -43.90
C PHE A 162 5.66 -11.44 -44.11
N GLN A 163 5.78 -12.76 -43.87
CA GLN A 163 4.65 -13.68 -43.95
C GLN A 163 4.75 -14.80 -42.93
N TYR A 164 3.64 -15.05 -42.25
CA TYR A 164 3.45 -16.18 -41.35
C TYR A 164 2.08 -16.82 -41.62
N LYS A 165 2.00 -18.15 -41.53
CA LYS A 165 0.76 -18.91 -41.64
C LYS A 165 0.64 -19.89 -40.48
N SER A 166 -0.57 -20.07 -39.98
CA SER A 166 -0.94 -21.08 -39.00
C SER A 166 -2.18 -21.83 -39.50
N PHE A 167 -2.19 -23.15 -39.32
CA PHE A 167 -3.19 -24.07 -39.84
C PHE A 167 -3.99 -24.64 -38.66
N VAL A 168 -5.21 -24.15 -38.47
CA VAL A 168 -6.09 -24.49 -37.32
C VAL A 168 -7.49 -24.80 -37.85
N ASP A 169 -8.10 -25.90 -37.41
CA ASP A 169 -9.48 -26.27 -37.77
C ASP A 169 -9.77 -26.25 -39.29
N ASN A 170 -8.85 -26.78 -40.12
CA ASN A 170 -8.93 -26.71 -41.59
C ASN A 170 -8.96 -25.28 -42.19
N ARG A 171 -8.54 -24.27 -41.43
CA ARG A 171 -8.45 -22.87 -41.82
C ARG A 171 -7.01 -22.39 -41.74
N THR A 172 -6.67 -21.42 -42.58
CA THR A 172 -5.36 -20.76 -42.55
C THR A 172 -5.51 -19.39 -41.90
N LEU A 173 -4.95 -19.27 -40.70
CA LEU A 173 -4.68 -17.99 -40.04
C LEU A 173 -3.35 -17.47 -40.59
N PHE A 174 -3.19 -16.17 -40.77
CA PHE A 174 -1.94 -15.64 -41.33
C PHE A 174 -1.70 -14.18 -40.99
N ILE A 175 -0.45 -13.76 -41.12
CA ILE A 175 -0.04 -12.36 -41.11
C ILE A 175 0.79 -12.12 -42.36
N ARG A 176 0.53 -11.02 -43.07
CA ARG A 176 1.31 -10.60 -44.23
C ARG A 176 1.49 -9.09 -44.20
N GLY A 177 2.67 -8.62 -44.54
CA GLY A 177 2.94 -7.20 -44.66
C GLY A 177 4.35 -6.93 -45.16
N GLU A 178 4.70 -5.65 -45.21
CA GLU A 178 6.03 -5.20 -45.59
C GLU A 178 6.64 -4.37 -44.47
N VAL A 179 7.94 -4.52 -44.30
CA VAL A 179 8.76 -3.75 -43.37
C VAL A 179 9.76 -2.95 -44.19
N SER A 180 9.91 -1.68 -43.83
CA SER A 180 10.89 -0.76 -44.41
C SER A 180 12.19 -0.73 -43.59
N ASP A 181 13.22 -0.09 -44.14
CA ASP A 181 14.54 -0.01 -43.52
C ASP A 181 14.50 0.36 -42.03
N GLY A 182 15.28 -0.36 -41.23
CA GLY A 182 15.31 -0.24 -39.77
C GLY A 182 14.19 -0.97 -39.03
N GLY A 183 13.35 -1.73 -39.74
CA GLY A 183 12.33 -2.59 -39.13
C GLY A 183 10.95 -1.93 -38.98
N PHE A 184 10.64 -0.86 -39.71
CA PHE A 184 9.36 -0.14 -39.54
C PHE A 184 8.24 -0.69 -40.43
N MET A 185 7.09 -1.02 -39.84
CA MET A 185 5.91 -1.49 -40.57
C MET A 185 5.51 -0.49 -41.67
N ASN A 186 5.29 -0.96 -42.89
CA ASN A 186 4.96 -0.11 -44.03
C ASN A 186 3.94 -0.79 -44.94
N GLY A 187 3.14 0.03 -45.62
CA GLY A 187 2.11 -0.45 -46.54
C GLY A 187 0.96 -1.17 -45.84
N GLU A 188 0.31 -2.07 -46.58
CA GLU A 188 -0.82 -2.84 -46.10
C GLU A 188 -0.34 -4.07 -45.31
N TRP A 189 -0.88 -4.23 -44.10
CA TRP A 189 -0.69 -5.39 -43.25
C TRP A 189 -2.02 -6.11 -43.08
N THR A 190 -2.07 -7.37 -43.48
CA THR A 190 -3.28 -8.20 -43.35
C THR A 190 -3.06 -9.27 -42.30
N PHE A 191 -3.98 -9.36 -41.35
CA PHE A 191 -4.05 -10.37 -40.31
C PHE A 191 -5.34 -11.15 -40.47
N VAL A 192 -5.26 -12.47 -40.42
CA VAL A 192 -6.41 -13.36 -40.29
C VAL A 192 -6.22 -14.22 -39.06
N TYR A 193 -7.06 -14.04 -38.06
CA TYR A 193 -6.98 -14.70 -36.75
C TYR A 193 -8.37 -15.01 -36.20
N LYS A 194 -8.44 -15.73 -35.08
CA LYS A 194 -9.70 -16.15 -34.44
C LYS A 194 -9.83 -15.50 -33.06
N VAL A 195 -10.97 -14.86 -32.79
CA VAL A 195 -11.32 -14.31 -31.46
C VAL A 195 -12.71 -14.80 -31.10
N ASP A 196 -12.86 -15.41 -29.91
CA ASP A 196 -14.14 -15.90 -29.39
C ASP A 196 -14.95 -16.76 -30.39
N GLY A 197 -14.24 -17.55 -31.21
CA GLY A 197 -14.84 -18.42 -32.23
C GLY A 197 -15.05 -17.75 -33.59
N VAL A 198 -15.00 -16.42 -33.67
CA VAL A 198 -15.16 -15.62 -34.89
C VAL A 198 -13.83 -15.49 -35.63
N LEU A 199 -13.85 -15.65 -36.95
CA LEU A 199 -12.67 -15.37 -37.79
C LEU A 199 -12.65 -13.89 -38.15
N ILE A 200 -11.57 -13.22 -37.80
CA ILE A 200 -11.38 -11.80 -38.05
C ILE A 200 -10.39 -11.62 -39.19
N SER A 201 -10.76 -10.83 -40.19
CA SER A 201 -9.87 -10.25 -41.18
C SER A 201 -9.57 -8.81 -40.78
N GLU A 202 -8.35 -8.55 -40.32
CA GLU A 202 -7.89 -7.22 -39.96
C GLU A 202 -6.90 -6.70 -41.00
N VAL A 203 -7.16 -5.52 -41.54
CA VAL A 203 -6.27 -4.83 -42.48
C VAL A 203 -5.82 -3.52 -41.84
N ARG A 204 -4.51 -3.34 -41.75
CA ARG A 204 -3.88 -2.11 -41.27
C ARG A 204 -3.08 -1.46 -42.38
N ASN A 205 -3.11 -0.15 -42.45
CA ASN A 205 -2.29 0.62 -43.38
C ASN A 205 -1.27 1.43 -42.58
N TYR A 206 0.01 1.26 -42.92
CA TYR A 206 1.12 1.97 -42.31
C TYR A 206 1.88 2.82 -43.33
N GLU A 207 2.32 4.00 -42.90
CA GLU A 207 3.29 4.82 -43.62
C GLU A 207 4.56 4.94 -42.78
N LYS A 208 5.64 4.23 -43.16
CA LYS A 208 6.94 4.26 -42.47
C LYS A 208 6.85 4.11 -40.94
N GLY A 209 6.02 3.19 -40.46
CA GLY A 209 5.80 2.89 -39.05
C GLY A 209 4.66 3.68 -38.38
N PHE A 210 4.02 4.63 -39.08
CA PHE A 210 2.83 5.33 -38.58
C PHE A 210 1.57 4.60 -39.03
N LEU A 211 0.70 4.21 -38.10
CA LEU A 211 -0.59 3.60 -38.43
C LEU A 211 -1.55 4.70 -38.90
N ILE A 212 -2.06 4.58 -40.12
CA ILE A 212 -2.96 5.57 -40.74
C ILE A 212 -4.40 5.04 -40.87
N GLY A 213 -4.60 3.72 -40.83
CA GLY A 213 -5.94 3.12 -40.85
C GLY A 213 -5.94 1.67 -40.39
N LEU A 214 -7.06 1.23 -39.82
CA LEU A 214 -7.31 -0.13 -39.36
C LEU A 214 -8.77 -0.50 -39.62
N VAL A 215 -8.99 -1.66 -40.24
CA VAL A 215 -10.33 -2.21 -40.51
C VAL A 215 -10.36 -3.67 -40.07
N LYS A 216 -11.36 -4.05 -39.27
CA LYS A 216 -11.66 -5.44 -38.92
C LYS A 216 -12.99 -5.86 -39.51
N ARG A 217 -13.02 -7.06 -40.09
CA ARG A 217 -14.22 -7.68 -40.62
C ARG A 217 -14.36 -9.10 -40.12
N ASP A 218 -15.60 -9.55 -39.98
CA ASP A 218 -15.87 -10.99 -39.90
C ASP A 218 -15.54 -11.60 -41.28
N LEU A 219 -14.61 -12.55 -41.30
CA LEU A 219 -14.14 -13.15 -42.55
C LEU A 219 -15.23 -13.96 -43.28
N LEU A 220 -16.25 -14.46 -42.57
CA LEU A 220 -17.32 -15.27 -43.13
C LEU A 220 -18.48 -14.42 -43.64
N SER A 221 -18.88 -13.38 -42.91
CA SER A 221 -20.00 -12.50 -43.30
C SER A 221 -19.58 -11.26 -44.10
N ASP A 222 -18.28 -10.90 -44.09
CA ASP A 222 -17.73 -9.63 -44.57
C ASP A 222 -18.33 -8.39 -43.85
N GLU A 223 -18.94 -8.58 -42.68
CA GLU A 223 -19.44 -7.49 -41.85
C GLU A 223 -18.28 -6.72 -41.23
N ILE A 224 -18.29 -5.38 -41.35
CA ILE A 224 -17.32 -4.51 -40.70
C ILE A 224 -17.61 -4.50 -39.20
N LEU A 225 -16.69 -5.06 -38.43
CA LEU A 225 -16.77 -5.11 -36.98
C LEU A 225 -16.20 -3.83 -36.36
N GLU A 226 -15.13 -3.31 -36.95
CA GLU A 226 -14.45 -2.10 -36.48
C GLU A 226 -13.73 -1.41 -37.64
N GLU A 227 -13.80 -0.08 -37.69
CA GLU A 227 -13.05 0.74 -38.62
C GLU A 227 -12.51 1.98 -37.91
N ARG A 228 -11.24 2.28 -38.13
CA ARG A 228 -10.53 3.42 -37.55
C ARG A 228 -9.65 4.05 -38.62
N VAL A 229 -9.79 5.37 -38.79
CA VAL A 229 -8.91 6.17 -39.62
C VAL A 229 -8.22 7.19 -38.75
N PHE A 230 -6.90 7.23 -38.81
CA PHE A 230 -6.06 8.06 -37.95
C PHE A 230 -5.84 9.42 -38.63
N PHE A 231 -6.90 10.19 -38.83
CA PHE A 231 -6.87 11.45 -39.59
C PHE A 231 -5.81 12.43 -39.08
N GLU A 232 -5.63 12.54 -37.76
CA GLU A 232 -4.61 13.42 -37.19
C GLU A 232 -3.18 12.98 -37.50
N VAL A 233 -2.93 11.68 -37.54
CA VAL A 233 -1.63 11.14 -37.94
C VAL A 233 -1.35 11.48 -39.41
N ILE A 234 -2.35 11.31 -40.28
CA ILE A 234 -2.28 11.66 -41.70
C ILE A 234 -2.00 13.16 -41.87
N ASN A 235 -2.71 14.02 -41.12
CA ASN A 235 -2.52 15.47 -41.13
C ASN A 235 -1.10 15.85 -40.70
N LYS A 236 -0.58 15.26 -39.63
CA LYS A 236 0.79 15.50 -39.14
C LYS A 236 1.85 15.04 -40.13
N LEU A 237 1.67 13.88 -40.76
CA LEU A 237 2.57 13.40 -41.81
C LEU A 237 2.59 14.36 -43.00
N ASN A 238 1.42 14.86 -43.43
CA ASN A 238 1.32 15.86 -44.49
C ASN A 238 2.03 17.17 -44.13
N GLN A 239 1.87 17.67 -42.89
CA GLN A 239 2.57 18.85 -42.41
C GLN A 239 4.09 18.66 -42.39
N ILE A 240 4.59 17.49 -42.00
CA ILE A 240 6.02 17.15 -42.04
C ILE A 240 6.52 17.12 -43.49
N ASN A 241 5.78 16.48 -44.39
CA ASN A 241 6.12 16.41 -45.82
C ASN A 241 6.19 17.82 -46.45
N ASN A 242 5.33 18.74 -46.03
CA ASN A 242 5.31 20.14 -46.45
C ASN A 242 6.30 21.05 -45.70
N LYS A 243 7.00 20.54 -44.67
CA LYS A 243 7.87 21.32 -43.76
C LYS A 243 7.13 22.43 -43.00
N GLU A 244 5.88 22.17 -42.67
CA GLU A 244 4.97 23.08 -41.94
C GLU A 244 4.79 22.67 -40.48
N ASN A 245 5.37 21.55 -40.05
CA ASN A 245 5.28 21.06 -38.67
C ASN A 245 5.87 22.07 -37.68
N LYS A 246 5.13 22.34 -36.59
CA LYS A 246 5.55 23.24 -35.51
C LYS A 246 5.38 22.53 -34.17
N GLY A 247 6.45 22.53 -33.36
CA GLY A 247 6.42 21.95 -32.01
C GLY A 247 6.44 20.42 -31.95
N TYR A 248 6.64 19.74 -33.08
CA TYR A 248 6.84 18.28 -33.10
C TYR A 248 7.67 17.83 -34.30
N ARG A 249 8.26 16.63 -34.21
CA ARG A 249 9.05 15.98 -35.27
C ARG A 249 8.89 14.45 -35.22
N VAL A 250 9.38 13.73 -36.23
CA VAL A 250 9.48 12.26 -36.17
C VAL A 250 10.55 11.85 -35.15
N SER A 251 10.25 10.85 -34.33
CA SER A 251 11.22 10.24 -33.42
C SER A 251 12.28 9.44 -34.18
N ASN A 252 13.51 9.45 -33.67
CA ASN A 252 14.55 8.52 -34.11
C ASN A 252 14.46 7.17 -33.38
N ASP A 253 13.67 7.11 -32.31
CA ASP A 253 13.49 5.91 -31.51
C ASP A 253 12.59 4.92 -32.23
N LYS A 254 12.84 3.64 -31.95
CA LYS A 254 12.01 2.52 -32.42
C LYS A 254 11.04 2.14 -31.31
N PHE A 255 9.77 2.02 -31.66
CA PHE A 255 8.73 1.58 -30.75
C PHE A 255 8.24 0.21 -31.20
N GLY A 256 7.79 -0.64 -30.28
CA GLY A 256 7.27 -1.95 -30.66
C GLY A 256 6.03 -1.88 -31.58
N ILE A 257 5.34 -2.99 -31.73
CA ILE A 257 4.22 -3.15 -32.68
C ILE A 257 2.99 -2.27 -32.40
N LEU A 258 2.86 -1.75 -31.18
CA LEU A 258 1.75 -0.88 -30.79
C LEU A 258 2.01 0.57 -31.20
N PHE A 259 1.22 1.05 -32.15
CA PHE A 259 1.20 2.45 -32.52
C PHE A 259 0.35 3.26 -31.53
N ASN A 260 0.88 4.40 -31.08
CA ASN A 260 0.17 5.30 -30.18
C ASN A 260 0.64 6.73 -30.38
N ASP A 261 -0.31 7.63 -30.69
CA ASP A 261 -0.14 9.07 -30.82
C ASP A 261 -1.33 9.76 -30.13
N ALA A 262 -1.29 9.83 -28.79
CA ALA A 262 -2.33 10.43 -27.93
C ALA A 262 -3.50 9.53 -27.50
N PHE A 263 -3.33 8.21 -27.50
CA PHE A 263 -4.38 7.28 -27.07
C PHE A 263 -4.03 6.66 -25.71
N LEU A 264 -4.91 6.78 -24.72
CA LEU A 264 -4.83 6.01 -23.49
C LEU A 264 -5.28 4.57 -23.72
N SER A 265 -4.95 3.68 -22.79
CA SER A 265 -5.27 2.25 -22.88
C SER A 265 -6.78 1.95 -23.01
N SER A 266 -7.63 2.86 -22.53
CA SER A 266 -9.09 2.76 -22.65
C SER A 266 -9.65 3.29 -23.98
N ASP A 267 -8.84 3.95 -24.81
CA ASP A 267 -9.33 4.56 -26.04
C ASP A 267 -9.59 3.51 -27.13
N PRO A 268 -10.65 3.68 -27.95
CA PRO A 268 -11.00 2.72 -28.99
C PRO A 268 -9.86 2.42 -29.97
N GLU A 269 -9.04 3.41 -30.31
CA GLU A 269 -7.89 3.24 -31.22
C GLU A 269 -6.78 2.38 -30.62
N PHE A 270 -6.58 2.46 -29.30
CA PHE A 270 -5.66 1.57 -28.60
C PHE A 270 -6.22 0.14 -28.59
N ILE A 271 -7.47 -0.01 -28.12
CA ILE A 271 -8.13 -1.32 -27.98
C ILE A 271 -8.23 -2.04 -29.33
N SER A 272 -8.47 -1.28 -30.41
CA SER A 272 -8.59 -1.83 -31.77
C SER A 272 -7.34 -2.59 -32.21
N GLN A 273 -6.15 -2.28 -31.68
CA GLN A 273 -4.90 -2.92 -32.09
C GLN A 273 -4.60 -4.21 -31.30
N THR A 274 -5.25 -4.41 -30.14
CA THR A 274 -4.86 -5.43 -29.15
C THR A 274 -4.89 -6.86 -29.70
N SER A 275 -5.98 -7.28 -30.34
CA SER A 275 -6.09 -8.67 -30.82
C SER A 275 -5.08 -8.99 -31.93
N GLY A 276 -4.92 -8.10 -32.92
CA GLY A 276 -3.90 -8.26 -33.95
C GLY A 276 -2.47 -8.19 -33.39
N ASN A 277 -2.23 -7.35 -32.38
CA ASN A 277 -0.94 -7.26 -31.69
C ASN A 277 -0.61 -8.52 -30.89
N ALA A 278 -1.61 -9.12 -30.24
CA ALA A 278 -1.46 -10.40 -29.55
C ALA A 278 -1.08 -11.51 -30.55
N PHE A 279 -1.75 -11.56 -31.70
CA PHE A 279 -1.49 -12.56 -32.73
C PHE A 279 -0.07 -12.47 -33.32
N ILE A 280 0.42 -11.27 -33.67
CA ILE A 280 1.80 -11.11 -34.14
C ILE A 280 2.83 -11.35 -33.02
N SER A 281 2.50 -11.01 -31.77
CA SER A 281 3.40 -11.25 -30.62
C SER A 281 3.59 -12.74 -30.35
N GLU A 282 2.52 -13.54 -30.42
CA GLU A 282 2.58 -15.01 -30.30
C GLU A 282 3.53 -15.60 -31.35
N PHE A 283 3.38 -15.16 -32.60
CA PHE A 283 4.27 -15.55 -33.68
C PHE A 283 5.73 -15.16 -33.40
N LEU A 284 5.99 -13.90 -33.06
CA LEU A 284 7.33 -13.40 -32.82
C LEU A 284 8.00 -14.15 -31.67
N ASN A 285 7.24 -14.48 -30.63
CA ASN A 285 7.72 -15.28 -29.51
C ASN A 285 8.18 -16.68 -29.98
N ASN A 286 7.40 -17.34 -30.84
CA ASN A 286 7.74 -18.67 -31.35
C ASN A 286 8.99 -18.68 -32.23
N VAL A 287 9.17 -17.66 -33.09
CA VAL A 287 10.34 -17.55 -33.97
C VAL A 287 11.60 -17.16 -33.19
N LEU A 288 11.47 -16.26 -32.21
CA LEU A 288 12.61 -15.67 -31.49
C LEU A 288 12.96 -16.38 -30.18
N ARG A 289 12.25 -17.45 -29.79
CA ARG A 289 12.41 -18.17 -28.51
C ARG A 289 13.83 -18.63 -28.16
N TYR A 290 14.73 -18.72 -29.15
CA TYR A 290 16.12 -19.13 -28.95
C TYR A 290 17.11 -17.96 -28.85
N ASP A 291 16.60 -16.74 -28.91
CA ASP A 291 17.38 -15.51 -28.82
C ASP A 291 17.03 -14.74 -27.55
N GLU A 292 17.96 -14.81 -26.59
CA GLU A 292 17.82 -14.20 -25.26
C GLU A 292 17.73 -12.67 -25.32
N SER A 293 18.10 -12.05 -26.44
CA SER A 293 17.96 -10.61 -26.66
C SER A 293 16.50 -10.20 -26.88
N TYR A 294 15.66 -11.14 -27.34
CA TYR A 294 14.26 -10.89 -27.68
C TYR A 294 13.29 -11.59 -26.74
N VAL A 295 13.62 -12.78 -26.24
CA VAL A 295 12.76 -13.58 -25.37
C VAL A 295 13.51 -13.91 -24.08
N ASN A 296 12.90 -13.59 -22.94
CA ASN A 296 13.49 -13.87 -21.63
C ASN A 296 13.31 -15.34 -21.19
N GLU A 297 13.89 -15.73 -20.06
CA GLU A 297 13.81 -17.11 -19.54
C GLU A 297 12.38 -17.58 -19.24
N GLU A 298 11.47 -16.64 -18.92
CA GLU A 298 10.05 -16.94 -18.72
C GLU A 298 9.27 -17.14 -20.05
N GLY A 299 9.92 -16.97 -21.20
CA GLY A 299 9.30 -17.09 -22.51
C GLY A 299 8.48 -15.87 -22.93
N ASN A 300 8.76 -14.69 -22.35
CA ASN A 300 8.11 -13.43 -22.70
C ASN A 300 8.98 -12.63 -23.68
N LEU A 301 8.33 -12.06 -24.69
CA LEU A 301 8.96 -11.16 -25.65
C LEU A 301 9.30 -9.81 -24.99
N ILE A 302 10.58 -9.50 -24.87
CA ILE A 302 11.12 -8.26 -24.28
C ILE A 302 11.57 -7.24 -25.33
N GLN A 303 11.84 -7.68 -26.57
CA GLN A 303 12.18 -6.82 -27.69
C GLN A 303 11.48 -7.28 -28.97
N PHE A 304 11.11 -6.32 -29.83
CA PHE A 304 10.48 -6.59 -31.13
C PHE A 304 11.49 -6.36 -32.26
N PRO A 305 11.50 -7.20 -33.32
CA PRO A 305 12.28 -6.95 -34.54
C PRO A 305 11.49 -6.14 -35.60
N ILE A 306 10.25 -5.77 -35.27
CA ILE A 306 9.33 -4.97 -36.10
C ILE A 306 8.82 -3.82 -35.23
N HIS A 307 8.73 -2.63 -35.83
CA HIS A 307 8.54 -1.39 -35.10
C HIS A 307 7.47 -0.49 -35.71
N THR A 308 6.90 0.34 -34.84
CA THR A 308 6.15 1.54 -35.19
C THR A 308 6.99 2.79 -34.95
N ARG A 309 6.54 3.92 -35.50
CA ARG A 309 7.10 5.25 -35.25
C ARG A 309 6.14 6.08 -34.44
N ARG A 310 6.69 7.10 -33.77
CA ARG A 310 5.93 8.13 -33.06
C ARG A 310 6.48 9.50 -33.37
N PHE A 311 5.65 10.50 -33.15
CA PHE A 311 6.10 11.89 -33.08
C PHE A 311 6.75 12.15 -31.72
N VAL A 312 7.63 13.15 -31.68
CA VAL A 312 8.18 13.72 -30.46
C VAL A 312 7.74 15.18 -30.41
N TYR A 313 7.06 15.55 -29.32
CA TYR A 313 6.54 16.88 -29.09
C TYR A 313 7.55 17.68 -28.25
N GLU A 314 7.85 18.89 -28.72
CA GLU A 314 8.80 19.78 -28.07
C GLU A 314 8.19 20.40 -26.82
N LEU A 315 8.84 20.21 -25.67
CA LEU A 315 8.41 20.76 -24.40
C LEU A 315 9.17 22.06 -24.11
N SER A 316 8.43 23.14 -23.85
CA SER A 316 8.98 24.39 -23.31
C SER A 316 9.53 24.20 -21.90
N ARG A 317 10.42 25.09 -21.46
CA ARG A 317 11.00 25.05 -20.10
C ARG A 317 9.93 25.12 -19.00
N SER A 318 8.84 25.86 -19.23
CA SER A 318 7.71 25.93 -18.29
C SER A 318 6.98 24.60 -18.20
N GLN A 319 6.71 23.94 -19.32
CA GLN A 319 6.06 22.62 -19.34
C GLN A 319 6.94 21.55 -18.70
N GLN A 320 8.25 21.56 -18.96
CA GLN A 320 9.21 20.63 -18.32
C GLN A 320 9.16 20.73 -16.80
N ARG A 321 9.18 21.97 -16.27
CA ARG A 321 9.06 22.18 -14.82
C ARG A 321 7.74 21.65 -14.25
N ILE A 322 6.62 21.87 -14.95
CA ILE A 322 5.31 21.35 -14.55
C ILE A 322 5.32 19.81 -14.52
N ILE A 323 5.88 19.17 -15.55
CA ILE A 323 6.00 17.70 -15.65
C ILE A 323 6.87 17.13 -14.52
N GLU A 324 7.87 17.87 -14.06
CA GLU A 324 8.73 17.47 -12.92
C GLU A 324 8.00 17.61 -11.56
N GLU A 325 7.16 18.63 -11.40
CA GLU A 325 6.45 18.91 -10.13
C GLU A 325 5.13 18.12 -9.97
N LEU A 326 4.43 17.83 -11.08
CA LEU A 326 3.11 17.16 -11.09
C LEU A 326 3.08 15.81 -10.36
N PRO A 327 4.04 14.89 -10.58
CA PRO A 327 4.06 13.59 -9.90
C PRO A 327 4.07 13.71 -8.37
N GLU A 328 4.81 14.67 -7.82
CA GLU A 328 4.87 14.86 -6.37
C GLU A 328 3.55 15.36 -5.79
N GLU A 329 2.86 16.26 -6.50
CA GLU A 329 1.55 16.75 -6.08
C GLU A 329 0.49 15.66 -6.19
N TYR A 330 0.51 14.87 -7.27
CA TYR A 330 -0.34 13.68 -7.42
C TYR A 330 -0.16 12.69 -6.28
N ASP A 331 1.10 12.30 -5.99
CA ASP A 331 1.41 11.34 -4.94
C ASP A 331 1.01 11.88 -3.54
N ARG A 332 1.15 13.20 -3.31
CA ARG A 332 0.69 13.86 -2.07
C ARG A 332 -0.83 13.74 -1.91
N GLN A 333 -1.59 14.01 -2.96
CA GLN A 333 -3.05 13.94 -2.93
C GLN A 333 -3.55 12.51 -2.76
N ILE A 334 -2.97 11.55 -3.47
CA ILE A 334 -3.29 10.13 -3.31
C ILE A 334 -3.08 9.66 -1.88
N ARG A 335 -1.96 10.02 -1.24
CA ARG A 335 -1.71 9.64 0.16
C ARG A 335 -2.81 10.15 1.08
N VAL A 336 -3.12 11.45 1.02
CA VAL A 336 -4.16 12.05 1.86
C VAL A 336 -5.52 11.40 1.61
N VAL A 337 -5.90 11.21 0.35
CA VAL A 337 -7.20 10.63 0.00
C VAL A 337 -7.31 9.17 0.49
N ARG A 338 -6.27 8.36 0.29
CA ARG A 338 -6.23 6.97 0.77
C ARG A 338 -6.23 6.86 2.30
N ASP A 339 -5.52 7.76 2.99
CA ASP A 339 -5.48 7.77 4.45
C ASP A 339 -6.88 8.05 5.04
N TYR A 340 -7.62 8.99 4.46
CA TYR A 340 -8.95 9.37 4.97
C TYR A 340 -10.06 8.42 4.50
N SER A 341 -9.99 7.88 3.28
CA SER A 341 -10.96 6.89 2.81
C SER A 341 -10.90 5.59 3.62
N ASN A 342 -9.71 5.22 4.13
CA ASN A 342 -9.52 4.05 4.97
C ASN A 342 -9.61 4.34 6.48
N ARG A 343 -9.87 5.59 6.88
CA ARG A 343 -9.87 5.99 8.30
C ARG A 343 -11.11 5.48 9.02
N ASN A 344 -10.92 4.50 9.90
CA ASN A 344 -12.03 3.86 10.63
C ASN A 344 -12.83 4.87 11.48
N SER A 345 -12.18 5.86 12.09
CA SER A 345 -12.87 6.87 12.90
C SER A 345 -13.79 7.77 12.09
N LEU A 346 -13.43 8.10 10.84
CA LEU A 346 -14.33 8.82 9.93
C LEU A 346 -15.53 7.95 9.55
N ARG A 347 -15.29 6.69 9.17
CA ARG A 347 -16.34 5.76 8.76
C ARG A 347 -17.37 5.48 9.87
N ILE A 348 -16.91 5.33 11.11
CA ILE A 348 -17.79 5.12 12.28
C ILE A 348 -18.63 6.37 12.56
N ASN A 349 -18.02 7.55 12.47
CA ASN A 349 -18.69 8.81 12.82
C ASN A 349 -19.41 9.49 11.65
N ARG A 350 -19.45 8.88 10.46
CA ARG A 350 -20.03 9.49 9.27
C ARG A 350 -21.50 9.93 9.45
N GLN A 351 -22.28 9.24 10.28
CA GLN A 351 -23.69 9.58 10.55
C GLN A 351 -23.88 10.62 11.67
N ARG A 352 -22.79 11.18 12.22
CA ARG A 352 -22.89 12.23 13.26
C ARG A 352 -23.28 13.59 12.68
N SER A 353 -22.97 13.85 11.41
CA SER A 353 -23.37 15.07 10.71
C SER A 353 -23.43 14.85 9.20
N ASP A 354 -24.25 15.65 8.53
CA ASP A 354 -24.37 15.65 7.06
C ASP A 354 -23.01 15.85 6.38
N SER A 355 -22.21 16.79 6.88
CA SER A 355 -20.88 17.10 6.35
C SER A 355 -19.86 15.98 6.56
N LEU A 356 -19.95 15.21 7.66
CA LEU A 356 -19.08 14.04 7.87
C LEU A 356 -19.48 12.88 6.94
N ALA A 357 -20.77 12.70 6.68
CA ALA A 357 -21.26 11.74 5.69
C ALA A 357 -20.73 12.10 4.29
N PHE A 358 -20.86 13.37 3.90
CA PHE A 358 -20.27 13.89 2.67
C PHE A 358 -18.75 13.68 2.62
N ALA A 359 -18.01 14.03 3.69
CA ALA A 359 -16.56 13.90 3.69
C ALA A 359 -16.08 12.46 3.52
N ASN A 360 -16.77 11.48 4.14
CA ASN A 360 -16.49 10.06 3.94
C ASN A 360 -16.67 9.67 2.47
N ALA A 361 -17.84 9.98 1.89
CA ALA A 361 -18.13 9.69 0.49
C ALA A 361 -17.18 10.42 -0.48
N TYR A 362 -16.79 11.65 -0.17
CA TYR A 362 -15.82 12.43 -0.93
C TYR A 362 -14.47 11.71 -1.03
N PHE A 363 -13.93 11.23 0.10
CA PHE A 363 -12.64 10.54 0.09
C PHE A 363 -12.71 9.16 -0.59
N GLU A 364 -13.81 8.42 -0.43
CA GLU A 364 -14.04 7.16 -1.16
C GLU A 364 -14.09 7.41 -2.67
N PHE A 365 -14.93 8.35 -3.11
CA PHE A 365 -15.06 8.76 -4.51
C PHE A 365 -13.71 9.21 -5.09
N LYS A 366 -12.98 10.07 -4.38
CA LYS A 366 -11.66 10.56 -4.84
C LYS A 366 -10.60 9.46 -4.87
N ALA A 367 -10.67 8.46 -4.00
CA ALA A 367 -9.71 7.36 -4.00
C ALA A 367 -9.82 6.49 -5.25
N GLU A 368 -11.04 6.32 -5.78
CA GLU A 368 -11.27 5.67 -7.06
C GLU A 368 -10.93 6.60 -8.22
N LYS A 369 -11.40 7.85 -8.16
CA LYS A 369 -11.22 8.81 -9.25
C LYS A 369 -9.75 9.09 -9.56
N LEU A 370 -8.90 9.21 -8.54
CA LEU A 370 -7.47 9.45 -8.75
C LEU A 370 -6.78 8.29 -9.48
N LYS A 371 -7.25 7.05 -9.38
CA LYS A 371 -6.67 5.92 -10.14
C LYS A 371 -6.81 6.09 -11.65
N GLU A 372 -7.83 6.82 -12.11
CA GLU A 372 -8.00 7.10 -13.54
C GLU A 372 -6.84 7.95 -14.10
N PHE A 373 -6.07 8.64 -13.25
CA PHE A 373 -4.89 9.39 -13.64
C PHE A 373 -3.59 8.56 -13.64
N ASP A 374 -3.59 7.32 -13.14
CA ASP A 374 -2.37 6.52 -12.97
C ASP A 374 -1.60 6.36 -14.29
N GLU A 375 -2.28 6.00 -15.38
CA GLU A 375 -1.65 5.84 -16.70
C GLU A 375 -0.99 7.15 -17.17
N LEU A 376 -1.69 8.28 -17.06
CA LEU A 376 -1.16 9.58 -17.46
C LEU A 376 0.04 9.97 -16.59
N MET A 377 -0.03 9.73 -15.28
CA MET A 377 1.06 10.02 -14.35
C MET A 377 2.27 9.13 -14.62
N ASP A 378 2.08 7.87 -15.00
CA ASP A 378 3.17 6.98 -15.39
C ASP A 378 3.86 7.44 -16.68
N LEU A 379 3.10 7.95 -17.66
CA LEU A 379 3.66 8.57 -18.86
C LEU A 379 4.50 9.81 -18.53
N ILE A 380 4.05 10.64 -17.58
CA ILE A 380 4.77 11.83 -17.10
C ILE A 380 6.04 11.41 -16.35
N LYS A 381 5.94 10.50 -15.37
CA LYS A 381 7.06 9.99 -14.56
C LYS A 381 8.14 9.34 -15.44
N SER A 382 7.75 8.57 -16.45
CA SER A 382 8.66 7.91 -17.39
C SER A 382 9.16 8.81 -18.53
N LYS A 383 8.73 10.09 -18.57
CA LYS A 383 9.00 11.06 -19.66
C LYS A 383 8.49 10.62 -21.03
N ARG A 384 7.68 9.56 -21.10
CA ARG A 384 7.09 9.06 -22.35
C ARG A 384 5.96 9.95 -22.85
N ILE A 385 5.41 10.83 -22.01
CA ILE A 385 4.40 11.82 -22.39
C ILE A 385 4.84 12.70 -23.57
N GLN A 386 6.14 12.90 -23.78
CA GLN A 386 6.67 13.65 -24.94
C GLN A 386 6.36 12.99 -26.30
N PHE A 387 5.92 11.73 -26.32
CA PHE A 387 5.52 11.00 -27.53
C PHE A 387 4.00 10.98 -27.72
N PHE A 388 3.25 11.76 -26.93
CA PHE A 388 1.79 11.86 -26.98
C PHE A 388 1.40 13.29 -27.34
N ASP A 389 0.48 13.44 -28.28
CA ASP A 389 -0.15 14.73 -28.56
C ASP A 389 -1.17 15.06 -27.46
N VAL A 390 -0.69 15.69 -26.40
CA VAL A 390 -1.53 16.01 -25.23
C VAL A 390 -2.66 16.99 -25.55
N ASN A 391 -2.52 17.80 -26.60
CA ASN A 391 -3.57 18.73 -27.00
C ASN A 391 -4.72 17.96 -27.66
N GLU A 392 -4.38 17.02 -28.54
CA GLU A 392 -5.37 16.11 -29.15
C GLU A 392 -6.04 15.22 -28.10
N MET A 393 -5.25 14.67 -27.17
CA MET A 393 -5.75 13.88 -26.04
C MET A 393 -6.82 14.66 -25.25
N PHE A 394 -6.58 15.95 -25.00
CA PHE A 394 -7.55 16.81 -24.31
C PHE A 394 -8.78 17.13 -25.16
N GLN A 395 -8.61 17.46 -26.45
CA GLN A 395 -9.71 17.82 -27.37
C GLN A 395 -10.70 16.68 -27.56
N ARG A 396 -10.24 15.43 -27.55
CA ARG A 396 -11.10 14.24 -27.61
C ARG A 396 -11.92 14.01 -26.34
N GLY A 397 -11.57 14.69 -25.25
CA GLY A 397 -12.20 14.56 -23.96
C GLY A 397 -11.55 13.45 -23.14
N ILE A 398 -10.75 13.87 -22.16
CA ILE A 398 -10.19 12.95 -21.17
C ILE A 398 -11.30 12.60 -20.16
N PRO A 399 -11.79 11.35 -20.10
CA PRO A 399 -13.01 11.00 -19.35
C PRO A 399 -12.95 11.34 -17.86
N PHE A 400 -11.74 11.40 -17.33
CA PHE A 400 -11.45 11.66 -15.92
C PHE A 400 -11.26 13.13 -15.56
N ILE A 401 -11.12 14.03 -16.54
CA ILE A 401 -11.09 15.48 -16.32
C ILE A 401 -12.50 16.02 -16.58
N ARG A 402 -13.16 16.50 -15.53
CA ARG A 402 -14.52 17.02 -15.59
C ARG A 402 -14.63 18.36 -14.90
N GLU A 403 -15.44 19.25 -15.47
CA GLU A 403 -15.77 20.54 -14.86
C GLU A 403 -16.57 20.35 -13.57
N LYS A 404 -17.39 19.30 -13.50
CA LYS A 404 -18.28 19.03 -12.37
C LYS A 404 -18.24 17.57 -12.00
N GLU A 405 -18.11 17.29 -10.72
CA GLU A 405 -18.16 15.96 -10.15
C GLU A 405 -19.30 15.87 -9.16
N ARG A 406 -20.15 14.85 -9.31
CA ARG A 406 -21.29 14.60 -8.43
C ARG A 406 -20.93 13.51 -7.45
N ILE A 407 -21.03 13.82 -6.16
CA ILE A 407 -20.71 12.93 -5.05
C ILE A 407 -22.00 12.62 -4.32
N GLU A 408 -22.43 11.37 -4.43
CA GLU A 408 -23.63 10.87 -3.77
C GLU A 408 -23.27 10.33 -2.38
N TYR A 409 -24.06 10.67 -1.36
CA TYR A 409 -23.84 10.24 0.01
C TYR A 409 -25.17 10.05 0.75
N THR A 410 -25.18 9.20 1.78
CA THR A 410 -26.38 8.90 2.57
C THR A 410 -26.23 9.46 3.99
N PHE A 411 -27.21 10.24 4.43
CA PHE A 411 -27.31 10.75 5.79
C PHE A 411 -28.75 10.63 6.27
N GLU A 412 -28.96 10.03 7.45
CA GLU A 412 -30.31 9.79 8.02
C GLU A 412 -31.26 9.07 7.04
N ASP A 413 -30.75 8.06 6.33
CA ASP A 413 -31.46 7.29 5.29
C ASP A 413 -31.91 8.08 4.05
N GLU A 414 -31.51 9.36 3.93
CA GLU A 414 -31.72 10.16 2.72
C GLU A 414 -30.47 10.16 1.82
N VAL A 415 -30.67 9.95 0.52
CA VAL A 415 -29.61 10.10 -0.48
C VAL A 415 -29.49 11.56 -0.87
N LYS A 416 -28.31 12.13 -0.66
CA LYS A 416 -27.96 13.51 -1.00
C LYS A 416 -26.86 13.52 -2.04
N VAL A 417 -26.77 14.62 -2.77
CA VAL A 417 -25.78 14.81 -3.83
C VAL A 417 -25.13 16.17 -3.63
N MET A 418 -23.80 16.18 -3.59
CA MET A 418 -23.01 17.41 -3.61
C MET A 418 -22.18 17.48 -4.88
N GLU A 419 -22.07 18.67 -5.45
CA GLU A 419 -21.32 18.91 -6.67
C GLU A 419 -20.03 19.67 -6.36
N VAL A 420 -18.91 19.15 -6.84
CA VAL A 420 -17.61 19.81 -6.78
C VAL A 420 -17.26 20.30 -8.18
N ALA A 421 -17.07 21.62 -8.31
CA ALA A 421 -16.78 22.26 -9.59
C ALA A 421 -15.29 22.61 -9.71
N TYR A 422 -14.77 22.51 -10.94
CA TYR A 422 -13.41 22.80 -11.35
C TYR A 422 -13.42 23.74 -12.54
N ASP A 423 -12.56 24.76 -12.50
CA ASP A 423 -12.34 25.65 -13.65
C ASP A 423 -11.38 24.99 -14.64
N LEU A 424 -11.86 24.72 -15.86
CA LEU A 424 -11.06 24.13 -16.94
C LEU A 424 -10.50 25.16 -17.93
N SER A 425 -10.71 26.47 -17.72
CA SER A 425 -10.28 27.53 -18.63
C SER A 425 -8.77 27.52 -18.92
N LYS A 426 -7.96 27.02 -17.99
CA LYS A 426 -6.51 26.91 -18.18
C LYS A 426 -6.10 25.90 -19.24
N PHE A 427 -6.92 24.88 -19.52
CA PHE A 427 -6.66 23.93 -20.60
C PHE A 427 -6.77 24.56 -22.00
N GLU A 428 -7.51 25.67 -22.16
CA GLU A 428 -7.57 26.40 -23.43
C GLU A 428 -6.23 27.04 -23.80
N THR A 429 -5.37 27.29 -22.80
CA THR A 429 -4.06 27.91 -23.02
C THR A 429 -2.95 26.90 -23.23
N ASP A 430 -2.87 25.87 -22.38
CA ASP A 430 -1.84 24.84 -22.41
C ASP A 430 -2.31 23.65 -21.56
N PHE A 431 -2.16 22.44 -22.10
CA PHE A 431 -2.59 21.22 -21.41
C PHE A 431 -1.91 21.03 -20.05
N TYR A 432 -0.60 21.24 -19.97
CA TYR A 432 0.16 21.00 -18.75
C TYR A 432 -0.18 22.04 -17.67
N VAL A 433 -0.34 23.31 -18.07
CA VAL A 433 -0.83 24.37 -17.18
C VAL A 433 -2.24 24.05 -16.68
N GLY A 434 -3.14 23.60 -17.57
CA GLY A 434 -4.48 23.16 -17.22
C GLY A 434 -4.49 22.00 -16.22
N LEU A 435 -3.69 20.97 -16.46
CA LEU A 435 -3.57 19.80 -15.60
C LEU A 435 -3.01 20.15 -14.22
N SER A 436 -1.96 20.98 -14.18
CA SER A 436 -1.39 21.48 -12.93
C SER A 436 -2.40 22.29 -12.13
N ASP A 437 -3.16 23.15 -12.80
CA ASP A 437 -4.19 23.94 -12.15
C ASP A 437 -5.36 23.08 -11.63
N TYR A 438 -5.77 22.08 -12.39
CA TYR A 438 -6.79 21.11 -11.98
C TYR A 438 -6.37 20.37 -10.70
N PHE A 439 -5.13 19.86 -10.65
CA PHE A 439 -4.59 19.24 -9.43
C PHE A 439 -4.50 20.24 -8.29
N ARG A 440 -4.08 21.50 -8.54
CA ARG A 440 -4.04 22.54 -7.51
C ARG A 440 -5.42 22.80 -6.92
N GLN A 441 -6.45 22.94 -7.75
CA GLN A 441 -7.85 23.12 -7.31
C GLN A 441 -8.31 21.90 -6.50
N MET A 442 -8.05 20.69 -6.98
CA MET A 442 -8.36 19.45 -6.27
C MET A 442 -7.67 19.39 -4.90
N GLY A 443 -6.40 19.76 -4.82
CA GLY A 443 -5.63 19.80 -3.58
C GLY A 443 -6.20 20.80 -2.56
N VAL A 444 -6.76 21.94 -3.01
CA VAL A 444 -7.45 22.88 -2.12
C VAL A 444 -8.71 22.24 -1.52
N THR A 445 -9.54 21.60 -2.35
CA THR A 445 -10.76 20.92 -1.88
C THR A 445 -10.42 19.79 -0.91
N ILE A 446 -9.44 18.93 -1.26
CA ILE A 446 -8.96 17.85 -0.39
C ILE A 446 -8.53 18.39 0.98
N ARG A 447 -7.72 19.46 1.02
CA ARG A 447 -7.26 20.05 2.28
C ARG A 447 -8.40 20.66 3.10
N SER A 448 -9.38 21.27 2.45
CA SER A 448 -10.56 21.83 3.13
C SER A 448 -11.41 20.74 3.79
N VAL A 449 -11.76 19.69 3.05
CA VAL A 449 -12.52 18.55 3.57
C VAL A 449 -11.74 17.83 4.67
N LYS A 450 -10.43 17.65 4.49
CA LYS A 450 -9.53 17.08 5.52
C LYS A 450 -9.56 17.87 6.82
N GLY A 451 -9.42 19.20 6.73
CA GLY A 451 -9.44 20.09 7.89
C GLY A 451 -10.74 19.98 8.68
N TYR A 452 -11.88 19.93 7.97
CA TYR A 452 -13.19 19.73 8.59
C TYR A 452 -13.29 18.38 9.33
N VAL A 453 -12.83 17.29 8.70
CA VAL A 453 -12.84 15.96 9.33
C VAL A 453 -11.98 15.93 10.58
N ASP A 454 -10.76 16.48 10.54
CA ASP A 454 -9.86 16.47 11.69
C ASP A 454 -10.44 17.27 12.86
N GLU A 455 -11.01 18.44 12.59
CA GLU A 455 -11.66 19.24 13.61
C GLU A 455 -12.88 18.52 14.22
N SER A 456 -13.74 17.96 13.36
CA SER A 456 -14.95 17.27 13.80
C SER A 456 -14.65 16.01 14.61
N LEU A 457 -13.71 15.18 14.16
CA LEU A 457 -13.29 13.98 14.91
C LEU A 457 -12.63 14.36 16.24
N SER A 458 -11.81 15.41 16.26
CA SER A 458 -11.21 15.90 17.51
C SER A 458 -12.26 16.46 18.48
N GLN A 459 -13.35 17.06 18.00
CA GLN A 459 -14.48 17.46 18.85
C GLN A 459 -15.23 16.25 19.40
N ILE A 460 -15.55 15.26 18.55
CA ILE A 460 -16.24 14.03 18.96
C ILE A 460 -15.44 13.28 20.04
N GLU A 461 -14.14 13.11 19.84
CA GLU A 461 -13.25 12.44 20.82
C GLU A 461 -13.22 13.18 22.16
N ARG A 462 -13.22 14.53 22.14
CA ARG A 462 -13.30 15.36 23.35
C ARG A 462 -14.64 15.20 24.07
N ASP A 463 -15.74 15.19 23.34
CA ASP A 463 -17.08 15.06 23.92
C ASP A 463 -17.31 13.67 24.52
N ASP A 464 -16.85 12.61 23.86
CA ASP A 464 -16.96 11.24 24.37
C ASP A 464 -16.09 11.03 25.63
N ASP A 465 -14.88 11.60 25.68
CA ASP A 465 -14.01 11.56 26.87
C ASP A 465 -14.64 12.32 28.06
N LEU A 466 -15.21 13.50 27.84
CA LEU A 466 -15.93 14.23 28.89
C LEU A 466 -17.14 13.44 29.41
N ARG A 467 -17.98 12.89 28.52
CA ARG A 467 -19.13 12.09 28.92
C ARG A 467 -18.73 10.87 29.75
N SER A 468 -17.63 10.22 29.39
CA SER A 468 -17.12 9.08 30.17
C SER A 468 -16.75 9.49 31.60
N ILE A 469 -16.10 10.64 31.77
CA ILE A 469 -15.72 11.16 33.10
C ILE A 469 -16.96 11.59 33.87
N GLU A 470 -17.89 12.32 33.25
CA GLU A 470 -19.15 12.76 33.86
C GLU A 470 -19.98 11.57 34.38
N ASN A 471 -20.11 10.51 33.57
CA ASN A 471 -20.79 9.29 33.97
C ASN A 471 -20.12 8.61 35.17
N ARG A 472 -18.78 8.62 35.24
CA ARG A 472 -18.03 8.05 36.36
C ARG A 472 -18.22 8.85 37.64
N VAL A 473 -18.11 10.18 37.57
CA VAL A 473 -18.38 11.11 38.68
C VAL A 473 -19.81 10.89 39.21
N GLN A 474 -20.80 10.84 38.31
CA GLN A 474 -22.19 10.62 38.70
C GLN A 474 -22.40 9.25 39.36
N SER A 475 -21.83 8.19 38.78
CA SER A 475 -21.96 6.83 39.32
C SER A 475 -21.32 6.69 40.70
N GLN A 476 -20.11 7.24 40.87
CA GLN A 476 -19.41 7.26 42.16
C GLN A 476 -20.19 8.08 43.20
N LYS A 477 -20.75 9.23 42.80
CA LYS A 477 -21.55 10.07 43.68
C LYS A 477 -22.76 9.34 44.23
N ILE A 478 -23.50 8.64 43.37
CA ILE A 478 -24.69 7.87 43.77
C ILE A 478 -24.31 6.78 44.78
N VAL A 479 -23.30 5.98 44.47
CA VAL A 479 -22.83 4.89 45.36
C VAL A 479 -22.39 5.45 46.71
N LEU A 480 -21.68 6.59 46.70
CA LEU A 480 -21.16 7.19 47.92
C LEU A 480 -22.26 7.85 48.76
N ASP A 481 -23.26 8.49 48.13
CA ASP A 481 -24.44 9.00 48.83
C ASP A 481 -25.22 7.87 49.51
N GLU A 482 -25.43 6.76 48.81
CA GLU A 482 -26.07 5.57 49.38
C GLU A 482 -25.30 5.06 50.60
N LEU A 483 -23.97 5.00 50.51
CA LEU A 483 -23.09 4.57 51.61
C LEU A 483 -23.18 5.50 52.84
N TYR A 484 -23.17 6.82 52.63
CA TYR A 484 -23.22 7.81 53.72
C TYR A 484 -24.62 8.00 54.33
N LEU A 485 -25.69 7.60 53.63
CA LEU A 485 -27.07 7.68 54.10
C LEU A 485 -27.55 6.39 54.81
N GLN A 486 -26.72 5.34 54.83
CA GLN A 486 -27.06 4.07 55.49
C GLN A 486 -26.83 4.14 57.01
N PHE A 487 -27.85 4.56 57.76
CA PHE A 487 -27.75 4.80 59.21
C PHE A 487 -28.21 3.64 60.12
N GLU A 488 -28.72 2.53 59.57
CA GLU A 488 -29.44 1.51 60.35
C GLU A 488 -28.58 0.85 61.45
N THR A 489 -27.27 0.79 61.28
CA THR A 489 -26.34 0.12 62.20
C THR A 489 -25.48 1.09 63.02
N LEU A 490 -25.64 2.40 62.85
CA LEU A 490 -24.77 3.42 63.46
C LEU A 490 -25.34 3.92 64.79
N ASN A 491 -24.44 4.22 65.75
CA ASN A 491 -24.80 4.92 66.98
C ASN A 491 -24.99 6.43 66.74
N GLU A 492 -25.52 7.17 67.72
CA GLU A 492 -25.85 8.60 67.53
C GLU A 492 -24.63 9.49 67.23
N ASP A 493 -23.47 9.21 67.84
CA ASP A 493 -22.24 9.96 67.60
C ASP A 493 -21.69 9.68 66.17
N GLN A 494 -21.75 8.43 65.72
CA GLN A 494 -21.41 8.03 64.35
C GLN A 494 -22.33 8.71 63.34
N LYS A 495 -23.65 8.72 63.58
CA LYS A 495 -24.61 9.39 62.71
C LYS A 495 -24.33 10.88 62.61
N GLN A 496 -23.97 11.54 63.70
CA GLN A 496 -23.67 12.97 63.68
C GLN A 496 -22.47 13.28 62.78
N ILE A 497 -21.35 12.56 62.95
CA ILE A 497 -20.15 12.77 62.14
C ILE A 497 -20.43 12.50 60.66
N ILE A 498 -21.04 11.34 60.34
CA ILE A 498 -21.30 10.93 58.97
C ILE A 498 -22.28 11.87 58.28
N SER A 499 -23.38 12.28 58.95
CA SER A 499 -24.35 13.20 58.35
C SER A 499 -23.80 14.61 58.16
N SER A 500 -22.95 15.10 59.06
CA SER A 500 -22.28 16.41 58.88
C SER A 500 -21.26 16.40 57.76
N VAL A 501 -20.41 15.35 57.68
CA VAL A 501 -19.45 15.20 56.57
C VAL A 501 -20.18 15.02 55.23
N HIS A 502 -21.26 14.23 55.20
CA HIS A 502 -22.11 14.09 54.01
C HIS A 502 -22.66 15.45 53.56
N THR A 503 -23.25 16.22 54.48
CA THR A 503 -23.84 17.52 54.17
C THR A 503 -22.80 18.54 53.71
N ASN A 504 -21.68 18.65 54.42
CA ASN A 504 -20.69 19.69 54.11
C ASN A 504 -19.86 19.36 52.87
N ILE A 505 -19.43 18.11 52.72
CA ILE A 505 -18.54 17.70 51.64
C ILE A 505 -19.33 17.18 50.44
N LEU A 506 -20.10 16.11 50.64
CA LEU A 506 -20.77 15.40 49.54
C LEU A 506 -21.99 16.14 49.00
N VAL A 507 -22.61 17.03 49.77
CA VAL A 507 -23.68 17.90 49.28
C VAL A 507 -23.13 19.28 48.92
N ASN A 508 -22.68 20.06 49.90
CA ASN A 508 -22.38 21.47 49.67
C ASN A 508 -21.09 21.70 48.85
N ALA A 509 -19.96 21.11 49.25
CA ALA A 509 -18.70 21.31 48.54
C ALA A 509 -18.75 20.71 47.12
N PHE A 510 -19.32 19.52 46.97
CA PHE A 510 -19.52 18.88 45.66
C PHE A 510 -20.43 19.72 44.74
N GLU A 511 -21.55 20.25 45.25
CA GLU A 511 -22.45 21.12 44.46
C GLU A 511 -21.75 22.42 44.01
N ASN A 512 -20.92 23.02 44.87
CA ASN A 512 -20.11 24.17 44.49
C ASN A 512 -19.14 23.82 43.35
N MET A 513 -18.48 22.65 43.42
CA MET A 513 -17.63 22.18 42.33
C MET A 513 -18.43 21.95 41.05
N LEU A 514 -19.66 21.45 41.14
CA LEU A 514 -20.55 21.21 40.01
C LEU A 514 -20.98 22.51 39.32
N GLN A 515 -21.28 23.54 40.10
CA GLN A 515 -21.57 24.87 39.57
C GLN A 515 -20.35 25.51 38.89
N GLU A 516 -19.15 25.33 39.45
CA GLU A 516 -17.91 25.78 38.81
C GLU A 516 -17.67 25.02 37.49
N TYR A 517 -17.83 23.70 37.50
CA TYR A 517 -17.71 22.86 36.31
C TYR A 517 -18.66 23.30 35.19
N ALA A 518 -19.92 23.60 35.53
CA ALA A 518 -20.93 24.03 34.57
C ALA A 518 -20.60 25.38 33.87
N ARG A 519 -19.80 26.24 34.52
CA ARG A 519 -19.39 27.56 33.98
C ARG A 519 -18.17 27.48 33.04
N LEU A 520 -17.45 26.36 33.04
CA LEU A 520 -16.27 26.18 32.20
C LEU A 520 -16.65 25.88 30.75
N ASN A 521 -16.02 26.57 29.81
CA ASN A 521 -16.25 26.37 28.37
C ASN A 521 -15.15 25.55 27.70
N LEU A 522 -13.92 25.57 28.24
CA LEU A 522 -12.79 24.87 27.67
C LEU A 522 -12.77 23.41 28.14
N PHE A 523 -12.57 22.49 27.18
CA PHE A 523 -12.48 21.05 27.45
C PHE A 523 -11.41 20.71 28.48
N THR A 524 -10.23 21.33 28.39
CA THR A 524 -9.11 21.09 29.32
C THR A 524 -9.49 21.41 30.76
N ASP A 525 -10.16 22.54 30.95
CA ASP A 525 -10.52 23.05 32.26
C ASP A 525 -11.64 22.20 32.86
N LYS A 526 -12.65 21.83 32.05
CA LYS A 526 -13.70 20.89 32.44
C LYS A 526 -13.12 19.56 32.88
N LYS A 527 -12.24 18.97 32.06
CA LYS A 527 -11.59 17.69 32.38
C LYS A 527 -10.79 17.75 33.68
N GLN A 528 -10.05 18.84 33.91
CA GLN A 528 -9.31 19.03 35.16
C GLN A 528 -10.26 19.15 36.36
N LYS A 529 -11.34 19.93 36.23
CA LYS A 529 -12.31 20.10 37.32
C LYS A 529 -13.06 18.82 37.64
N ALA A 530 -13.44 18.04 36.63
CA ALA A 530 -14.07 16.73 36.82
C ALA A 530 -13.13 15.74 37.53
N ARG A 531 -11.82 15.76 37.26
CA ARG A 531 -10.84 14.95 38.01
C ARG A 531 -10.76 15.34 39.49
N VAL A 532 -10.87 16.63 39.82
CA VAL A 532 -10.92 17.07 41.23
C VAL A 532 -12.18 16.54 41.92
N MET A 533 -13.31 16.47 41.21
CA MET A 533 -14.53 15.85 41.75
C MET A 533 -14.33 14.36 42.01
N GLU A 534 -13.69 13.63 41.10
CA GLU A 534 -13.38 12.20 41.29
C GLU A 534 -12.47 12.00 42.50
N ASP A 535 -11.42 12.82 42.65
CA ASP A 535 -10.51 12.79 43.79
C ASP A 535 -11.25 13.01 45.12
N LEU A 536 -12.18 13.98 45.17
CA LEU A 536 -13.05 14.17 46.33
C LEU A 536 -13.86 12.92 46.65
N LEU A 537 -14.52 12.32 45.66
CA LEU A 537 -15.35 11.13 45.87
C LEU A 537 -14.51 9.93 46.31
N GLU A 538 -13.32 9.75 45.74
CA GLU A 538 -12.39 8.70 46.13
C GLU A 538 -11.88 8.90 47.56
N GLU A 539 -11.48 10.11 47.93
CA GLU A 539 -11.04 10.42 49.30
C GLU A 539 -12.16 10.17 50.32
N MET A 540 -13.38 10.59 50.03
CA MET A 540 -14.51 10.33 50.94
C MET A 540 -14.83 8.83 51.03
N SER A 541 -14.79 8.09 49.92
CA SER A 541 -14.93 6.64 49.94
C SER A 541 -13.87 5.96 50.81
N ASN A 542 -12.61 6.40 50.70
CA ASN A 542 -11.49 5.83 51.45
C ASN A 542 -11.58 6.15 52.96
N ASN A 543 -12.05 7.35 53.30
CA ASN A 543 -12.11 7.82 54.68
C ASN A 543 -13.40 7.38 55.42
N TYR A 544 -14.41 6.83 54.72
CA TYR A 544 -15.70 6.42 55.32
C TYR A 544 -15.55 5.46 56.50
N THR A 545 -14.77 4.37 56.34
CA THR A 545 -14.59 3.36 57.39
C THR A 545 -13.92 3.96 58.62
N ASP A 546 -12.94 4.84 58.41
CA ASP A 546 -12.24 5.52 59.48
C ASP A 546 -13.16 6.48 60.23
N LEU A 547 -14.02 7.24 59.52
CA LEU A 547 -14.99 8.14 60.13
C LEU A 547 -15.98 7.40 61.04
N ILE A 548 -16.39 6.18 60.67
CA ILE A 548 -17.28 5.35 61.49
C ILE A 548 -16.57 4.83 62.75
N ALA A 549 -15.27 4.51 62.67
CA ALA A 549 -14.50 3.99 63.78
C ALA A 549 -14.20 5.04 64.86
N ILE A 550 -14.18 6.32 64.49
CA ILE A 550 -13.75 7.42 65.36
C ILE A 550 -14.48 7.46 66.72
N PRO A 551 -15.83 7.39 66.81
CA PRO A 551 -16.51 7.41 68.11
C PRO A 551 -16.12 6.25 69.04
N GLU A 552 -15.76 5.09 68.49
CA GLU A 552 -15.33 3.93 69.28
C GLU A 552 -13.99 4.18 69.99
N PHE A 553 -13.16 5.08 69.46
CA PHE A 553 -11.91 5.47 70.12
C PHE A 553 -12.14 6.14 71.47
N LYS A 554 -13.19 6.98 71.58
CA LYS A 554 -13.54 7.62 72.87
C LYS A 554 -13.97 6.59 73.89
N VAL A 555 -14.79 5.62 73.48
CA VAL A 555 -15.23 4.51 74.35
C VAL A 555 -14.04 3.65 74.77
N THR A 556 -13.18 3.29 73.84
CA THR A 556 -11.99 2.45 74.09
C THR A 556 -11.02 3.15 75.04
N LEU A 557 -10.76 4.45 74.84
CA LEU A 557 -9.92 5.24 75.72
C LEU A 557 -10.52 5.40 77.12
N ASP A 558 -11.84 5.61 77.24
CA ASP A 558 -12.50 5.70 78.55
C ASP A 558 -12.31 4.43 79.36
N VAL A 559 -12.56 3.27 78.75
CA VAL A 559 -12.37 1.96 79.39
C VAL A 559 -10.90 1.75 79.77
N LEU A 560 -9.95 2.07 78.88
CA LEU A 560 -8.51 1.93 79.12
C LEU A 560 -8.03 2.75 80.33
N TYR A 561 -8.66 3.89 80.57
CA TYR A 561 -8.33 4.80 81.67
C TYR A 561 -9.10 4.51 82.96
N GLN A 562 -9.95 3.48 83.03
CA GLN A 562 -10.49 2.99 84.29
C GLN A 562 -9.50 2.05 84.98
N GLU A 563 -9.39 2.13 86.32
CA GLU A 563 -8.67 1.15 87.14
C GLU A 563 -9.49 0.76 88.36
N GLU A 564 -9.47 -0.53 88.69
CA GLU A 564 -10.17 -1.06 89.85
C GLU A 564 -9.41 -0.68 91.13
N VAL A 565 -10.00 0.16 91.96
CA VAL A 565 -9.43 0.60 93.24
C VAL A 565 -10.19 -0.04 94.40
N PHE A 566 -9.44 -0.56 95.36
CA PHE A 566 -10.00 -1.10 96.59
C PHE A 566 -10.28 0.03 97.59
N ASN A 567 -11.53 0.16 98.04
CA ASN A 567 -11.89 1.06 99.11
C ASN A 567 -11.70 0.39 100.49
N PRO A 568 -10.69 0.80 101.29
CA PRO A 568 -10.43 0.18 102.59
C PRO A 568 -11.49 0.51 103.65
N PHE A 569 -12.36 1.50 103.41
CA PHE A 569 -13.42 1.90 104.34
C PHE A 569 -14.74 1.19 104.10
N THR A 570 -15.03 0.78 102.86
CA THR A 570 -16.26 0.05 102.50
C THR A 570 -16.03 -1.40 102.11
N PHE A 571 -14.78 -1.86 102.08
CA PHE A 571 -14.37 -3.21 101.62
C PHE A 571 -14.93 -3.57 100.23
N SER A 572 -15.24 -2.57 99.40
CA SER A 572 -15.75 -2.73 98.05
C SER A 572 -14.68 -2.31 97.03
N ARG A 573 -14.70 -2.96 95.86
CA ARG A 573 -13.92 -2.51 94.70
C ARG A 573 -14.80 -1.62 93.84
N TYR A 574 -14.24 -0.54 93.31
CA TYR A 574 -14.93 0.36 92.39
C TYR A 574 -13.94 0.86 91.35
N ASP A 575 -14.46 1.19 90.17
CA ASP A 575 -13.64 1.73 89.09
C ASP A 575 -13.42 3.22 89.33
N GLN A 576 -12.15 3.62 89.27
CA GLN A 576 -11.74 5.02 89.31
C GLN A 576 -10.97 5.33 88.03
N ARG A 577 -11.19 6.53 87.48
CA ARG A 577 -10.41 7.01 86.35
C ARG A 577 -8.97 7.30 86.77
N ALA A 578 -8.04 6.57 86.18
CA ALA A 578 -6.61 6.81 86.27
C ALA A 578 -6.25 8.12 85.56
N LYS A 579 -5.24 8.85 86.07
CA LYS A 579 -4.69 10.07 85.43
C LYS A 579 -5.77 11.05 84.93
N PRO A 580 -6.71 11.48 85.79
CA PRO A 580 -7.92 12.18 85.37
C PRO A 580 -7.63 13.49 84.61
N ARG A 581 -6.55 14.21 84.96
CA ARG A 581 -6.16 15.45 84.26
C ARG A 581 -5.69 15.19 82.83
N LEU A 582 -4.95 14.11 82.62
CA LEU A 582 -4.48 13.73 81.29
C LEU A 582 -5.66 13.27 80.42
N TYR A 583 -6.54 12.44 80.97
CA TYR A 583 -7.76 12.01 80.29
C TYR A 583 -8.64 13.21 79.92
N GLU A 584 -8.94 14.12 80.86
CA GLU A 584 -9.74 15.34 80.59
C GLU A 584 -9.12 16.19 79.47
N ALA A 585 -7.79 16.23 79.36
CA ALA A 585 -7.10 16.96 78.29
C ALA A 585 -7.18 16.25 76.93
N GLY A 586 -7.04 14.93 76.92
CA GLY A 586 -7.23 14.11 75.71
C GLY A 586 -8.68 14.15 75.22
N GLU A 587 -9.66 14.05 76.12
CA GLU A 587 -11.08 14.19 75.80
C GLU A 587 -11.39 15.57 75.18
N LYS A 588 -10.82 16.63 75.75
CA LYS A 588 -10.95 17.99 75.20
C LYS A 588 -10.35 18.13 73.79
N LEU A 589 -9.23 17.48 73.50
CA LEU A 589 -8.65 17.47 72.15
C LEU A 589 -9.49 16.63 71.18
N PHE A 590 -9.96 15.47 71.63
CA PHE A 590 -10.82 14.61 70.84
C PHE A 590 -12.08 15.38 70.42
N ASP A 591 -12.80 15.98 71.37
CA ASP A 591 -14.01 16.77 71.09
C ASP A 591 -13.72 17.97 70.15
N HIS A 592 -12.52 18.57 70.24
CA HIS A 592 -12.09 19.61 69.30
C HIS A 592 -11.92 19.06 67.88
N TYR A 593 -11.21 17.94 67.70
CA TYR A 593 -11.02 17.33 66.38
C TYR A 593 -12.33 16.84 65.76
N ILE A 594 -13.23 16.27 66.56
CA ILE A 594 -14.57 15.90 66.09
C ILE A 594 -15.34 17.12 65.63
N SER A 595 -15.29 18.21 66.41
CA SER A 595 -15.90 19.47 66.01
C SER A 595 -15.28 20.03 64.73
N SER A 596 -13.97 19.89 64.53
CA SER A 596 -13.31 20.27 63.28
C SER A 596 -13.79 19.42 62.12
N ILE A 597 -13.86 18.09 62.25
CA ILE A 597 -14.37 17.17 61.21
C ILE A 597 -15.81 17.52 60.84
N ILE A 598 -16.66 17.75 61.84
CA ILE A 598 -18.09 18.08 61.66
C ILE A 598 -18.29 19.40 60.89
N ASN A 599 -17.39 20.37 61.04
CA ASN A 599 -17.52 21.69 60.44
C ASN A 599 -16.64 21.90 59.19
N GLU A 600 -15.86 20.89 58.79
CA GLU A 600 -14.94 21.00 57.67
C GLU A 600 -15.70 21.04 56.34
N GLN A 601 -15.20 21.85 55.40
CA GLN A 601 -15.72 22.01 54.05
C GLN A 601 -14.71 21.61 52.97
N ASP A 602 -13.42 21.53 53.32
CA ASP A 602 -12.37 21.01 52.46
C ASP A 602 -12.18 19.51 52.65
N TYR A 603 -12.50 18.74 51.61
CA TYR A 603 -12.40 17.28 51.64
C TYR A 603 -10.96 16.78 51.89
N SER A 604 -9.95 17.57 51.52
CA SER A 604 -8.53 17.20 51.69
C SER A 604 -8.08 17.26 53.16
N GLU A 605 -8.71 18.11 53.97
CA GLU A 605 -8.41 18.25 55.40
C GLU A 605 -9.07 17.15 56.25
N ILE A 606 -10.10 16.47 55.75
CA ILE A 606 -10.78 15.37 56.46
C ILE A 606 -9.79 14.27 56.84
N ARG A 607 -8.95 13.82 55.90
CA ARG A 607 -7.92 12.80 56.19
C ARG A 607 -6.92 13.28 57.24
N VAL A 608 -6.51 14.55 57.15
CA VAL A 608 -5.57 15.15 58.11
C VAL A 608 -6.17 15.12 59.52
N LEU A 609 -7.44 15.49 59.65
CA LEU A 609 -8.15 15.48 60.93
C LEU A 609 -8.38 14.05 61.47
N ILE A 610 -8.70 13.08 60.60
CA ILE A 610 -8.81 11.66 60.98
C ILE A 610 -7.47 11.17 61.55
N ASN A 611 -6.35 11.50 60.90
CA ASN A 611 -5.03 11.10 61.37
C ASN A 611 -4.70 11.74 62.72
N LYS A 612 -5.03 13.02 62.94
CA LYS A 612 -4.87 13.66 64.26
C LYS A 612 -5.65 12.94 65.36
N VAL A 613 -6.86 12.45 65.07
CA VAL A 613 -7.64 11.65 66.02
C VAL A 613 -6.95 10.32 66.32
N LYS A 614 -6.43 9.63 65.30
CA LYS A 614 -5.69 8.36 65.46
C LYS A 614 -4.39 8.57 66.24
N ASP A 615 -3.63 9.62 65.95
CA ASP A 615 -2.38 9.95 66.64
C ASP A 615 -2.65 10.29 68.11
N LEU A 616 -3.72 11.06 68.39
CA LEU A 616 -4.18 11.31 69.76
C LEU A 616 -4.51 10.01 70.49
N MET A 617 -5.22 9.08 69.85
CA MET A 617 -5.55 7.79 70.46
C MET A 617 -4.30 6.99 70.83
N ILE A 618 -3.38 6.81 69.88
CA ILE A 618 -2.11 6.09 70.10
C ILE A 618 -1.34 6.76 71.24
N ARG A 619 -1.25 8.09 71.22
CA ARG A 619 -0.51 8.84 72.23
C ARG A 619 -1.13 8.71 73.62
N MET A 620 -2.46 8.74 73.71
CA MET A 620 -3.15 8.53 74.98
C MET A 620 -2.95 7.09 75.50
N GLU A 621 -2.95 6.09 74.63
CA GLU A 621 -2.66 4.71 75.00
C GLU A 621 -1.23 4.55 75.55
N GLU A 622 -0.22 5.15 74.90
CA GLU A 622 1.15 5.18 75.41
C GLU A 622 1.25 5.86 76.79
N LEU A 623 0.64 7.03 76.90
CA LEU A 623 0.71 7.84 78.12
C LEU A 623 -0.05 7.21 79.28
N ARG A 624 -0.99 6.29 79.05
CA ARG A 624 -1.65 5.50 80.11
C ARG A 624 -0.63 4.72 80.94
N PHE A 625 0.40 4.15 80.31
CA PHE A 625 1.39 3.28 80.97
C PHE A 625 2.69 3.99 81.37
N ALA A 626 2.94 5.20 80.86
CA ALA A 626 4.14 6.01 81.18
C ALA A 626 4.06 6.75 82.54
N ASP A 627 5.18 7.27 83.07
CA ASP A 627 5.15 8.22 84.20
C ASP A 627 4.82 9.64 83.72
N THR A 628 3.58 10.07 83.98
CA THR A 628 3.02 11.32 83.47
C THR A 628 2.93 12.43 84.53
N ARG A 629 3.48 12.25 85.74
CA ARG A 629 3.33 13.23 86.85
C ARG A 629 3.76 14.65 86.47
N ARG A 630 4.88 14.80 85.75
CA ARG A 630 5.36 16.11 85.27
C ARG A 630 4.48 16.70 84.18
N LEU A 631 3.87 15.86 83.34
CA LEU A 631 2.96 16.27 82.29
C LEU A 631 1.61 16.71 82.89
N GLU A 632 1.04 15.92 83.79
CA GLU A 632 -0.22 16.20 84.49
C GLU A 632 -0.16 17.44 85.40
N ASN A 633 1.02 17.79 85.91
CA ASN A 633 1.23 19.05 86.63
C ASN A 633 1.26 20.27 85.70
N ARG A 634 1.67 20.08 84.44
CA ARG A 634 1.68 21.14 83.41
C ARG A 634 0.29 21.29 82.77
N ILE A 635 -0.50 20.22 82.73
CA ILE A 635 -1.88 20.21 82.24
C ILE A 635 -2.81 20.87 83.28
N ASN A 636 -3.34 22.04 82.94
CA ASN A 636 -4.35 22.76 83.73
C ASN A 636 -5.67 22.84 82.94
N ARG A 637 -6.81 22.82 83.62
CA ARG A 637 -8.17 22.83 83.01
C ARG A 637 -8.45 24.03 82.10
N ARG A 638 -7.66 25.12 82.20
CA ARG A 638 -7.79 26.34 81.38
C ARG A 638 -6.84 26.40 80.17
N LEU A 639 -6.09 25.34 79.86
CA LEU A 639 -5.20 25.34 78.71
C LEU A 639 -5.98 25.36 77.39
N ASP A 640 -5.45 26.10 76.43
CA ASP A 640 -5.92 26.14 75.05
C ASP A 640 -5.52 24.85 74.30
N VAL A 641 -6.32 24.45 73.30
CA VAL A 641 -6.19 23.21 72.52
C VAL A 641 -4.78 23.06 71.95
N LYS A 642 -4.26 24.08 71.25
CA LYS A 642 -2.90 24.06 70.67
C LYS A 642 -1.79 23.81 71.70
N LYS A 643 -2.02 24.28 72.92
CA LYS A 643 -1.08 24.12 74.04
C LYS A 643 -1.17 22.71 74.62
N ILE A 644 -2.34 22.07 74.54
CA ILE A 644 -2.51 20.66 74.91
C ILE A 644 -1.87 19.77 73.84
N GLU A 645 -2.11 20.01 72.54
CA GLU A 645 -1.44 19.30 71.43
C GLU A 645 0.08 19.29 71.61
N SER A 646 0.68 20.48 71.76
CA SER A 646 2.12 20.63 71.97
C SER A 646 2.63 19.97 73.25
N LEU A 647 1.82 19.85 74.30
CA LEU A 647 2.22 19.17 75.54
C LEU A 647 2.14 17.65 75.43
N LEU A 648 1.28 17.14 74.55
CA LEU A 648 1.15 15.71 74.26
C LEU A 648 2.09 15.26 73.12
N ASP A 649 2.85 16.17 72.53
CA ASP A 649 3.72 15.94 71.36
C ASP A 649 2.94 15.50 70.10
N LEU A 650 1.79 16.14 69.85
CA LEU A 650 0.90 15.91 68.69
C LEU A 650 0.98 17.04 67.66
#